data_AF-A0A653ZY60-F1
#
_entry.id   AF-A0A653ZY60-F1
#
_cell.length_a   1.000
_cell.length_b   1.000
_cell.length_c   1.000
_cell.angle_alpha   90.00
_cell.angle_beta   90.00
_cell.angle_gamma   90.00
#
_symmetry.space_group_name_H-M   'P 1'
#
loop_
_entity.id
_entity.type
_entity.pdbx_description
1 polymer ?
#
loop_
_entity_poly.entity_id
_entity_poly.type
_entity_poly.pdbx_seq_one_letter_code
_entity_poly.pdbx_strand_id
1 'polypeptide(L)'
;MDRFVAMQAFARVVETGSFTRAADTLHLSKTSVTQLVQQLEARLRVKLLNRTTRKVNVTADGAAYYERVVRLLADLDDAETSLSSASTSPRGRLRVDVPSPFARSILIPALPTFHARYPEIQLDLGVSDRMVDLINENVDCVVRGGELTDLSLMARHIGDLQLGVYAAPSYLERAGTPSHPRELEDTHHRIVGFLWARTGKVFPYAMHRDGERVSVMGRYVLSVDDGNAYLAAGLAGLGVLWLPDYLSHAHLENGDLVPLFEDWRLEPMPLYVAFPPNRHVSLKVRVFIDWIAELMAQQAPVARRERAKPLPHPADALLSHRGVDRTGGCMSVEADFSLLESLLLARGPGGQEEEVRAVCRAELEASCDEVWVDAANNLIGVIRAANVARETAQSRAIRVMAHQDEIAMVVKRIGDDGRLHVVALGGAFPVNFGMCPVDVMGESQNLPGVLSFGTMHGTAESTQSMDILSGNVQWRDVHVITRRTKDELAQMGVRPGTRVVLSQHWRRPFRVHDAIAGHFLDDRAPVVAVLRAAEALAERKGELEQDLYFVLTTNEEETNSGAQYAARTLPGVVCIAVEVGPIAQEYGTRLCADPVILTGDEKGLYTKSVSDDLLGAAIRCGYTPQPALMPGFASDASAVLSSGSSPQAGCLAIPTENTHGYELITDGGMHACARTLIEYLLNAA
;
A
#
# COMPACT_ATOMS: atom_id res chain seq x y z
N MET A 1 -15.49 36.16 -20.13
CA MET A 1 -15.12 36.45 -18.73
C MET A 1 -14.05 35.46 -18.35
N ASP A 2 -12.93 35.95 -17.86
CA ASP A 2 -11.96 35.08 -17.20
C ASP A 2 -12.54 34.63 -15.86
N ARG A 3 -12.79 33.32 -15.75
CA ARG A 3 -13.43 32.70 -14.59
C ARG A 3 -12.53 32.79 -13.35
N PHE A 4 -11.21 32.76 -13.55
CA PHE A 4 -10.25 32.81 -12.45
C PHE A 4 -10.15 34.21 -11.86
N VAL A 5 -10.17 35.25 -12.69
CA VAL A 5 -10.20 36.64 -12.22
C VAL A 5 -11.47 36.94 -11.40
N ALA A 6 -12.61 36.38 -11.79
CA ALA A 6 -13.84 36.49 -11.01
C ALA A 6 -13.78 35.72 -9.67
N MET A 7 -13.16 34.54 -9.66
CA MET A 7 -12.91 33.76 -8.43
C MET A 7 -11.92 34.47 -7.49
N GLN A 8 -10.82 35.03 -8.00
CA GLN A 8 -9.85 35.83 -7.23
C GLN A 8 -10.52 37.08 -6.63
N ALA A 9 -11.34 37.79 -7.43
CA ALA A 9 -12.12 38.92 -6.96
C ALA A 9 -13.08 38.55 -5.81
N PHE A 10 -13.78 37.42 -5.92
CA PHE A 10 -14.64 36.91 -4.87
C PHE A 10 -13.87 36.55 -3.60
N ALA A 11 -12.81 35.75 -3.72
CA ALA A 11 -11.97 35.31 -2.60
C ALA A 11 -11.42 36.52 -1.83
N ARG A 12 -10.90 37.51 -2.55
CA ARG A 12 -10.36 38.72 -1.93
C ARG A 12 -11.41 39.57 -1.23
N VAL A 13 -12.64 39.61 -1.74
CA VAL A 13 -13.76 40.30 -1.07
C VAL A 13 -14.15 39.60 0.23
N VAL A 14 -14.12 38.27 0.27
CA VAL A 14 -14.37 37.48 1.50
C VAL A 14 -13.28 37.76 2.53
N GLU A 15 -12.01 37.63 2.17
CA GLU A 15 -10.85 37.84 3.05
C GLU A 15 -10.81 39.25 3.65
N THR A 16 -11.04 40.26 2.81
CA THR A 16 -10.98 41.65 3.22
C THR A 16 -12.31 42.16 3.78
N GLY A 17 -13.40 41.40 3.69
CA GLY A 17 -14.75 41.84 4.05
C GLY A 17 -15.20 43.16 3.38
N SER A 18 -14.55 43.59 2.29
CA SER A 18 -14.77 44.90 1.67
C SER A 18 -14.38 44.91 0.19
N PHE A 19 -15.33 45.31 -0.67
CA PHE A 19 -15.08 45.52 -2.10
C PHE A 19 -14.03 46.59 -2.38
N THR A 20 -13.92 47.62 -1.54
CA THR A 20 -12.90 48.67 -1.73
C THR A 20 -11.51 48.09 -1.45
N ARG A 21 -11.31 47.42 -0.30
CA ARG A 21 -10.01 46.83 0.06
C ARG A 21 -9.58 45.71 -0.89
N ALA A 22 -10.55 44.92 -1.38
CA ALA A 22 -10.29 43.90 -2.39
C ALA A 22 -9.84 44.51 -3.72
N ALA A 23 -10.50 45.58 -4.15
CA ALA A 23 -10.14 46.32 -5.38
C ALA A 23 -8.73 46.91 -5.29
N ASP A 24 -8.36 47.48 -4.14
CA ASP A 24 -7.01 48.01 -3.90
C ASP A 24 -5.95 46.90 -3.97
N THR A 25 -6.21 45.71 -3.42
CA THR A 25 -5.25 44.58 -3.48
C THR A 25 -5.10 44.05 -4.91
N LEU A 26 -6.20 43.99 -5.67
CA LEU A 26 -6.21 43.40 -7.01
C LEU A 26 -5.81 44.39 -8.10
N HIS A 27 -5.51 45.64 -7.76
CA HIS A 27 -5.27 46.74 -8.72
C HIS A 27 -6.41 46.91 -9.73
N LEU A 28 -7.66 46.70 -9.29
CA LEU A 28 -8.87 46.85 -10.10
C LEU A 28 -9.75 47.99 -9.57
N SER A 29 -10.67 48.49 -10.39
CA SER A 29 -11.69 49.42 -9.88
C SER A 29 -12.71 48.69 -9.00
N LYS A 30 -13.25 49.35 -7.97
CA LYS A 30 -14.35 48.81 -7.14
C LYS A 30 -15.54 48.35 -7.99
N THR A 31 -15.84 49.07 -9.06
CA THR A 31 -16.91 48.73 -10.02
C THR A 31 -16.60 47.42 -10.74
N SER A 32 -15.35 47.21 -11.16
CA SER A 32 -14.89 45.98 -11.81
C SER A 32 -14.99 44.77 -10.88
N VAL A 33 -14.51 44.88 -9.63
CA VAL A 33 -14.63 43.80 -8.64
C VAL A 33 -16.11 43.48 -8.35
N THR A 34 -16.95 44.51 -8.26
CA THR A 34 -18.40 44.33 -8.05
C THR A 34 -19.05 43.58 -9.22
N GLN A 35 -18.71 43.92 -10.46
CA GLN A 35 -19.22 43.26 -11.66
C GLN A 35 -18.73 41.82 -11.77
N LEU A 36 -17.45 41.56 -11.49
CA LEU A 36 -16.88 40.21 -11.51
C LEU A 36 -17.61 39.27 -10.54
N VAL A 37 -17.82 39.72 -9.30
CA VAL A 37 -18.57 38.93 -8.30
C VAL A 37 -20.04 38.78 -8.69
N GLN A 38 -20.70 39.82 -9.21
CA GLN A 38 -22.09 39.73 -9.68
C GLN A 38 -22.25 38.72 -10.83
N GLN A 39 -21.31 38.71 -11.78
CA GLN A 39 -21.35 37.77 -12.90
C GLN A 39 -21.05 36.34 -12.43
N LEU A 40 -20.19 36.16 -11.42
CA LEU A 40 -19.94 34.87 -10.78
C LEU A 40 -21.20 34.33 -10.09
N GLU A 41 -21.87 35.17 -9.27
CA GLU A 41 -23.16 34.85 -8.64
C GLU A 41 -24.24 34.52 -9.69
N ALA A 42 -24.34 35.31 -10.76
CA ALA A 42 -25.31 35.09 -11.84
C ALA A 42 -25.08 33.74 -12.55
N ARG A 43 -23.81 33.36 -12.76
CA ARG A 43 -23.46 32.08 -13.36
C ARG A 43 -23.80 30.90 -12.46
N LEU A 44 -23.50 31.01 -11.16
CA LEU A 44 -23.79 29.96 -10.17
C LEU A 44 -25.28 29.91 -9.80
N ARG A 45 -26.05 30.93 -10.17
CA ARG A 45 -27.47 31.12 -9.82
C ARG A 45 -27.72 31.17 -8.31
N VAL A 46 -26.70 31.57 -7.54
CA VAL A 46 -26.71 31.64 -6.07
C VAL A 46 -26.04 32.93 -5.61
N LYS A 47 -26.50 33.51 -4.50
CA LYS A 47 -25.85 34.64 -3.83
C LYS A 47 -24.74 34.12 -2.93
N LEU A 48 -23.51 34.55 -3.19
CA LEU A 48 -22.34 34.18 -2.40
C LEU A 48 -22.09 35.19 -1.27
N LEU A 49 -22.56 36.43 -1.44
CA LEU A 49 -22.36 37.51 -0.46
C LEU A 49 -23.67 38.23 -0.12
N ASN A 50 -23.90 38.42 1.16
CA ASN A 50 -24.90 39.34 1.70
C ASN A 50 -24.30 40.74 1.78
N ARG A 51 -24.80 41.65 0.94
CA ARG A 51 -24.34 43.04 0.86
C ARG A 51 -25.25 43.92 1.69
N THR A 52 -24.72 44.51 2.74
CA THR A 52 -25.38 45.62 3.46
C THR A 52 -24.62 46.92 3.17
N THR A 53 -25.22 48.08 3.48
CA THR A 53 -24.59 49.39 3.27
C THR A 53 -23.35 49.61 4.15
N ARG A 54 -23.05 48.72 5.11
CA ARG A 54 -21.95 48.85 6.07
C ARG A 54 -20.99 47.66 6.13
N LYS A 55 -21.43 46.45 5.76
CA LYS A 55 -20.61 45.21 5.80
C LYS A 55 -20.96 44.25 4.67
N VAL A 56 -19.94 43.50 4.24
CA VAL A 56 -20.08 42.33 3.37
C VAL A 56 -19.98 41.10 4.26
N ASN A 57 -21.02 40.26 4.26
CA ASN A 57 -21.00 38.98 4.95
C ASN A 57 -21.09 37.87 3.91
N VAL A 58 -20.38 36.76 4.12
CA VAL A 58 -20.46 35.57 3.26
C VAL A 58 -21.76 34.80 3.55
N THR A 59 -22.40 34.24 2.54
CA THR A 59 -23.53 33.32 2.72
C THR A 59 -23.02 31.91 3.03
N ALA A 60 -23.89 30.98 3.44
CA ALA A 60 -23.49 29.57 3.63
C ALA A 60 -22.93 28.97 2.33
N ASP A 61 -23.63 29.19 1.21
CA ASP A 61 -23.15 28.79 -0.13
C ASP A 61 -21.85 29.51 -0.50
N GLY A 62 -21.71 30.78 -0.12
CA GLY A 62 -20.51 31.57 -0.30
C GLY A 62 -19.31 31.01 0.47
N ALA A 63 -19.51 30.52 1.69
CA ALA A 63 -18.46 29.93 2.52
C ALA A 63 -17.99 28.61 1.92
N ALA A 64 -18.94 27.72 1.59
CA ALA A 64 -18.64 26.45 0.92
C ALA A 64 -17.96 26.64 -0.44
N TYR A 65 -18.36 27.69 -1.18
CA TYR A 65 -17.74 28.02 -2.45
C TYR A 65 -16.35 28.64 -2.29
N TYR A 66 -16.17 29.52 -1.29
CA TYR A 66 -14.88 30.13 -0.95
C TYR A 66 -13.82 29.08 -0.62
N GLU A 67 -14.17 28.09 0.22
CA GLU A 67 -13.26 26.98 0.57
C GLU A 67 -12.77 26.19 -0.65
N ARG A 68 -13.61 26.01 -1.68
CA ARG A 68 -13.25 25.31 -2.92
C ARG A 68 -12.47 26.21 -3.88
N VAL A 69 -12.83 27.49 -3.94
CA VAL A 69 -12.17 28.47 -4.82
C VAL A 69 -10.76 28.77 -4.37
N VAL A 70 -10.50 28.91 -3.07
CA VAL A 70 -9.15 29.14 -2.54
C VAL A 70 -8.23 27.96 -2.90
N ARG A 71 -8.74 26.72 -2.81
CA ARG A 71 -8.01 25.52 -3.24
C ARG A 71 -7.69 25.55 -4.74
N LEU A 72 -8.70 25.78 -5.58
CA LEU A 72 -8.52 25.85 -7.04
C LEU A 72 -7.55 26.95 -7.49
N LEU A 73 -7.54 28.09 -6.80
CA LEU A 73 -6.60 29.19 -7.09
C LEU A 73 -5.19 28.84 -6.65
N ALA A 74 -5.02 28.18 -5.50
CA ALA A 74 -3.72 27.70 -5.05
C ALA A 74 -3.16 26.62 -5.98
N ASP A 75 -3.99 25.66 -6.44
CA ASP A 75 -3.59 24.63 -7.39
C ASP A 75 -3.17 25.23 -8.75
N LEU A 76 -3.86 26.29 -9.19
CA LEU A 76 -3.51 27.02 -10.40
C LEU A 76 -2.19 27.78 -10.24
N ASP A 77 -2.01 28.52 -9.15
CA ASP A 77 -0.77 29.24 -8.84
C ASP A 77 0.42 28.26 -8.74
N ASP A 78 0.21 27.08 -8.12
CA ASP A 78 1.22 26.01 -8.05
C ASP A 78 1.52 25.43 -9.44
N ALA A 79 0.51 25.21 -10.28
CA ALA A 79 0.70 24.76 -11.66
C ALA A 79 1.50 25.77 -12.48
N GLU A 80 1.18 27.06 -12.38
CA GLU A 80 1.91 28.14 -13.06
C GLU A 80 3.34 28.29 -12.54
N THR A 81 3.54 28.16 -11.23
CA THR A 81 4.87 28.22 -10.60
C THR A 81 5.72 26.99 -10.94
N SER A 82 5.12 25.82 -11.10
CA SER A 82 5.82 24.57 -11.49
C SER A 82 6.34 24.59 -12.93
N LEU A 83 5.70 25.37 -13.82
CA LEU A 83 6.12 25.56 -15.22
C LEU A 83 7.14 26.69 -15.36
N SER A 84 7.20 27.59 -14.40
CA SER A 84 8.08 28.75 -14.40
C SER A 84 9.48 28.37 -13.89
N SER A 85 10.34 27.89 -14.78
CA SER A 85 11.78 27.66 -14.53
C SER A 85 12.57 28.90 -14.07
N ALA A 86 11.90 30.06 -13.92
CA ALA A 86 12.47 31.35 -13.60
C ALA A 86 12.33 31.81 -12.13
N SER A 87 11.56 31.12 -11.26
CA SER A 87 11.56 31.43 -9.82
C SER A 87 12.29 30.36 -9.01
N THR A 88 13.57 30.64 -8.73
CA THR A 88 14.51 29.76 -8.02
C THR A 88 14.32 29.72 -6.49
N SER A 89 13.39 30.49 -5.92
CA SER A 89 13.21 30.58 -4.46
C SER A 89 11.83 30.08 -4.00
N PRO A 90 11.75 29.13 -3.05
CA PRO A 90 10.49 28.72 -2.42
C PRO A 90 9.81 29.90 -1.70
N ARG A 91 8.53 30.13 -1.98
CA ARG A 91 7.75 31.24 -1.41
C ARG A 91 6.28 30.88 -1.24
N GLY A 92 5.57 31.68 -0.44
CA GLY A 92 4.12 31.53 -0.22
C GLY A 92 3.79 30.97 1.16
N ARG A 93 2.50 30.71 1.39
CA ARG A 93 1.99 30.22 2.67
C ARG A 93 2.03 28.70 2.72
N LEU A 94 2.63 28.16 3.78
CA LEU A 94 2.76 26.73 4.06
C LEU A 94 2.01 26.42 5.36
N ARG A 95 1.01 25.55 5.31
CA ARG A 95 0.22 25.12 6.46
C ARG A 95 0.65 23.73 6.89
N VAL A 96 1.11 23.59 8.12
CA VAL A 96 1.61 22.31 8.65
C VAL A 96 0.99 22.03 10.00
N ASP A 97 0.50 20.81 10.19
CA ASP A 97 -0.03 20.35 11.48
C ASP A 97 0.95 19.40 12.17
N VAL A 98 1.25 19.65 13.44
CA VAL A 98 2.30 18.92 14.18
C VAL A 98 1.87 18.59 15.62
N PRO A 99 2.45 17.55 16.25
CA PRO A 99 2.16 17.20 17.64
C PRO A 99 2.58 18.32 18.59
N SER A 100 1.75 18.61 19.60
CA SER A 100 1.98 19.71 20.56
C SER A 100 3.35 19.67 21.24
N PRO A 101 3.80 18.54 21.81
CA PRO A 101 5.11 18.48 22.47
C PRO A 101 6.28 18.62 21.48
N PHE A 102 6.12 18.08 20.26
CA PHE A 102 7.11 18.16 19.20
C PHE A 102 7.31 19.60 18.71
N ALA A 103 6.20 20.32 18.51
CA ALA A 103 6.22 21.72 18.11
C ALA A 103 7.04 22.57 19.07
N ARG A 104 6.75 22.44 20.37
CA ARG A 104 7.38 23.21 21.45
C ARG A 104 8.85 22.87 21.64
N SER A 105 9.20 21.58 21.63
CA SER A 105 10.51 21.10 22.09
C SER A 105 11.55 21.02 20.97
N ILE A 106 11.11 20.78 19.73
CA ILE A 106 12.01 20.51 18.60
C ILE A 106 11.80 21.55 17.49
N LEU A 107 10.57 21.68 16.99
CA LEU A 107 10.31 22.42 15.75
C LEU A 107 10.51 23.93 15.91
N ILE A 108 9.78 24.57 16.84
CA ILE A 108 9.80 26.02 17.03
C ILE A 108 11.21 26.54 17.37
N PRO A 109 11.99 25.90 18.26
CA PRO A 109 13.38 26.29 18.50
C PRO A 109 14.26 26.28 17.24
N ALA A 110 13.98 25.40 16.28
CA ALA A 110 14.73 25.28 15.03
C ALA A 110 14.23 26.20 13.90
N LEU A 111 13.01 26.74 13.99
CA LEU A 111 12.41 27.61 12.96
C LEU A 111 13.24 28.83 12.54
N PRO A 112 14.04 29.50 13.41
CA PRO A 112 14.90 30.59 12.96
C PRO A 112 15.84 30.20 11.82
N THR A 113 16.39 28.98 11.85
CA THR A 113 17.26 28.44 10.80
C THR A 113 16.48 28.17 9.52
N PHE A 114 15.26 27.65 9.63
CA PHE A 114 14.37 27.45 8.47
C PHE A 114 14.03 28.78 7.79
N HIS A 115 13.62 29.78 8.58
CA HIS A 115 13.22 31.08 8.05
C HIS A 115 14.40 31.85 7.45
N ALA A 116 15.61 31.71 8.01
CA ALA A 116 16.82 32.27 7.41
C ALA A 116 17.14 31.64 6.04
N ARG A 117 16.88 30.34 5.87
CA ARG A 117 17.06 29.61 4.60
C ARG A 117 15.95 29.92 3.58
N TYR A 118 14.73 30.19 4.05
CA TYR A 118 13.53 30.42 3.23
C TYR A 118 12.70 31.62 3.73
N PRO A 119 13.19 32.86 3.55
CA PRO A 119 12.56 34.05 4.14
C PRO A 119 11.20 34.42 3.52
N GLU A 120 10.92 33.92 2.32
CA GLU A 120 9.67 34.19 1.59
C GLU A 120 8.55 33.17 1.89
N ILE A 121 8.80 32.16 2.74
CA ILE A 121 7.77 31.24 3.22
C ILE A 121 7.10 31.81 4.47
N GLN A 122 5.77 31.90 4.43
CA GLN A 122 4.93 32.15 5.62
C GLN A 122 4.46 30.81 6.16
N LEU A 123 4.82 30.46 7.40
CA LEU A 123 4.45 29.20 8.01
C LEU A 123 3.25 29.38 8.95
N ASP A 124 2.14 28.71 8.65
CA ASP A 124 0.99 28.56 9.54
C ASP A 124 1.09 27.18 10.21
N LEU A 125 1.34 27.14 11.52
CA LEU A 125 1.43 25.88 12.27
C LEU A 125 0.14 25.61 13.04
N GLY A 126 -0.52 24.50 12.74
CA GLY A 126 -1.47 23.88 13.64
C GLY A 126 -0.74 22.98 14.63
N VAL A 127 -1.00 23.17 15.91
CA VAL A 127 -0.30 22.49 17.00
C VAL A 127 -1.35 21.70 17.78
N SER A 128 -1.43 20.40 17.51
CA SER A 128 -2.47 19.53 18.02
C SER A 128 -2.08 18.06 17.85
N ASP A 129 -2.30 17.26 18.89
CA ASP A 129 -2.19 15.80 18.88
C ASP A 129 -3.44 15.11 18.28
N ARG A 130 -4.48 15.87 17.90
CA ARG A 130 -5.67 15.35 17.22
C ARG A 130 -5.39 15.04 15.75
N MET A 131 -6.13 14.07 15.21
CA MET A 131 -6.18 13.88 13.76
C MET A 131 -6.88 15.07 13.12
N VAL A 132 -6.24 15.61 12.09
CA VAL A 132 -6.71 16.71 11.25
C VAL A 132 -6.88 16.14 9.86
N ASP A 133 -8.02 16.43 9.23
CA ASP A 133 -8.28 16.01 7.85
C ASP A 133 -7.52 16.94 6.90
N LEU A 134 -6.41 16.48 6.33
CA LEU A 134 -5.56 17.31 5.47
C LEU A 134 -6.34 17.89 4.27
N ILE A 135 -7.30 17.14 3.75
CA ILE A 135 -8.05 17.47 2.53
C ILE A 135 -9.14 18.51 2.83
N ASN A 136 -9.82 18.37 3.97
CA ASN A 136 -10.90 19.27 4.36
C ASN A 136 -10.41 20.51 5.11
N GLU A 137 -9.28 20.43 5.82
CA GLU A 137 -8.76 21.52 6.67
C GLU A 137 -7.64 22.35 6.01
N ASN A 138 -7.34 22.10 4.72
CA ASN A 138 -6.42 22.91 3.90
C ASN A 138 -4.98 22.94 4.45
N VAL A 139 -4.53 21.78 4.93
CA VAL A 139 -3.19 21.55 5.48
C VAL A 139 -2.30 20.94 4.40
N ASP A 140 -1.15 21.56 4.13
CA ASP A 140 -0.24 21.12 3.07
C ASP A 140 0.51 19.83 3.45
N CYS A 141 0.87 19.65 4.73
CA CYS A 141 1.43 18.40 5.28
C CYS A 141 1.27 18.31 6.80
N VAL A 142 1.42 17.12 7.37
CA VAL A 142 1.36 16.86 8.82
C VAL A 142 2.57 16.09 9.31
N VAL A 143 3.00 16.33 10.54
CA VAL A 143 3.97 15.49 11.25
C VAL A 143 3.20 14.62 12.23
N ARG A 144 3.41 13.29 12.22
CA ARG A 144 2.69 12.36 13.09
C ARG A 144 3.62 11.29 13.63
N GLY A 145 3.52 11.05 14.94
CA GLY A 145 4.18 9.94 15.63
C GLY A 145 3.25 8.73 15.68
N GLY A 146 3.82 7.54 15.59
CA GLY A 146 3.10 6.27 15.47
C GLY A 146 2.89 5.84 14.02
N GLU A 147 2.38 4.62 13.87
CA GLU A 147 2.13 4.01 12.56
C GLU A 147 1.07 4.77 11.76
N LEU A 148 1.41 5.15 10.52
CA LEU A 148 0.45 5.70 9.57
C LEU A 148 -0.34 4.57 8.90
N THR A 149 -1.65 4.66 9.02
CA THR A 149 -2.61 3.64 8.53
C THR A 149 -3.63 4.25 7.58
N ASP A 150 -3.40 5.48 7.11
CA ASP A 150 -4.20 6.14 6.07
C ASP A 150 -3.43 6.09 4.75
N LEU A 151 -3.87 5.19 3.86
CA LEU A 151 -3.27 4.93 2.56
C LEU A 151 -3.56 6.05 1.54
N SER A 152 -4.46 6.99 1.87
CA SER A 152 -4.76 8.14 1.00
C SER A 152 -3.71 9.24 1.06
N LEU A 153 -2.67 9.09 1.90
CA LEU A 153 -1.59 10.05 2.09
C LEU A 153 -0.24 9.45 1.70
N MET A 154 0.62 10.26 1.09
CA MET A 154 2.04 9.93 1.00
C MET A 154 2.70 10.22 2.34
N ALA A 155 3.52 9.30 2.84
CA ALA A 155 4.24 9.47 4.10
C ALA A 155 5.76 9.28 3.90
N ARG A 156 6.55 10.17 4.51
CA ARG A 156 8.01 10.04 4.61
C ARG A 156 8.37 9.77 6.06
N HIS A 157 9.02 8.63 6.32
CA HIS A 157 9.61 8.34 7.62
C HIS A 157 10.78 9.30 7.89
N ILE A 158 10.75 10.02 9.01
CA ILE A 158 11.74 11.06 9.35
C ILE A 158 12.50 10.80 10.65
N GLY A 159 12.08 9.85 11.50
CA GLY A 159 12.85 9.49 12.71
C GLY A 159 12.17 8.45 13.58
N ASP A 160 12.95 7.75 14.40
CA ASP A 160 12.48 6.75 15.36
C ASP A 160 12.60 7.31 16.79
N LEU A 161 11.47 7.65 17.40
CA LEU A 161 11.42 8.25 18.74
C LEU A 161 11.57 7.16 19.80
N GLN A 162 12.72 7.12 20.46
CA GLN A 162 12.97 6.22 21.58
C GLN A 162 12.04 6.56 22.75
N LEU A 163 11.37 5.53 23.28
CA LEU A 163 10.44 5.65 24.40
C LEU A 163 11.06 5.09 25.68
N GLY A 164 10.80 5.76 26.80
CA GLY A 164 11.10 5.27 28.13
C GLY A 164 9.87 5.32 29.04
N VAL A 165 9.96 4.62 30.18
CA VAL A 165 8.92 4.62 31.21
C VAL A 165 9.37 5.46 32.39
N TYR A 166 8.52 6.38 32.84
CA TYR A 166 8.90 7.38 33.83
C TYR A 166 7.81 7.60 34.88
N ALA A 167 8.20 8.02 36.07
CA ALA A 167 7.27 8.49 37.10
C ALA A 167 7.87 9.65 37.89
N ALA A 168 7.03 10.53 38.43
CA ALA A 168 7.50 11.53 39.38
C ALA A 168 7.90 10.87 40.72
N PRO A 169 8.98 11.31 41.38
CA PRO A 169 9.37 10.81 42.70
C PRO A 169 8.22 10.85 43.72
N SER A 170 7.42 11.93 43.70
CA SER A 170 6.27 12.11 44.58
C SER A 170 5.19 11.02 44.42
N TYR A 171 5.04 10.44 43.22
CA TYR A 171 4.13 9.32 42.98
C TYR A 171 4.69 8.03 43.58
N LEU A 172 5.99 7.77 43.39
CA LEU A 172 6.65 6.56 43.90
C LEU A 172 6.74 6.56 45.43
N GLU A 173 6.91 7.72 46.08
CA GLU A 173 6.86 7.84 47.54
C GLU A 173 5.51 7.39 48.13
N ARG A 174 4.41 7.65 47.42
CA ARG A 174 3.05 7.32 47.88
C ARG A 174 2.62 5.92 47.49
N ALA A 175 2.93 5.51 46.26
CA ALA A 175 2.46 4.24 45.69
C ALA A 175 3.52 3.13 45.75
N GLY A 176 4.76 3.42 46.16
CA GLY A 176 5.89 2.51 46.00
C GLY A 176 6.42 2.49 44.56
N THR A 177 7.54 1.79 44.36
CA THR A 177 8.15 1.61 43.03
C THR A 177 7.82 0.22 42.49
N PRO A 178 7.13 0.10 41.35
CA PRO A 178 6.83 -1.20 40.76
C PRO A 178 8.13 -1.86 40.30
N SER A 179 8.33 -3.13 40.68
CA SER A 179 9.55 -3.86 40.32
C SER A 179 9.47 -4.54 38.95
N HIS A 180 8.25 -4.72 38.44
CA HIS A 180 7.97 -5.37 37.17
C HIS A 180 6.82 -4.68 36.41
N PRO A 181 6.86 -4.55 35.06
CA PRO A 181 5.80 -3.87 34.30
C PRO A 181 4.39 -4.42 34.55
N ARG A 182 4.26 -5.74 34.77
CA ARG A 182 2.97 -6.40 35.10
C ARG A 182 2.31 -5.85 36.38
N GLU A 183 3.08 -5.29 37.31
CA GLU A 183 2.51 -4.69 38.52
C GLU A 183 1.65 -3.47 38.19
N LEU A 184 1.81 -2.85 37.02
CA LEU A 184 0.94 -1.76 36.58
C LEU A 184 -0.49 -2.21 36.22
N GLU A 185 -0.70 -3.51 36.00
CA GLU A 185 -2.00 -4.09 35.61
C GLU A 185 -2.80 -4.58 36.83
N ASP A 186 -2.12 -5.36 37.68
CA ASP A 186 -2.75 -6.21 38.70
C ASP A 186 -2.64 -5.70 40.14
N THR A 187 -2.19 -4.45 40.35
CA THR A 187 -1.96 -3.88 41.69
C THR A 187 -2.60 -2.51 41.93
N HIS A 188 -2.18 -1.82 43.00
CA HIS A 188 -2.59 -0.46 43.33
C HIS A 188 -1.88 0.62 42.49
N HIS A 189 -0.88 0.28 41.69
CA HIS A 189 -0.23 1.23 40.79
C HIS A 189 -1.20 1.78 39.72
N ARG A 190 -0.92 3.00 39.27
CA ARG A 190 -1.66 3.74 38.26
C ARG A 190 -0.74 4.23 37.16
N ILE A 191 -1.32 4.34 35.97
CA ILE A 191 -0.72 5.03 34.84
C ILE A 191 -1.46 6.35 34.59
N VAL A 192 -0.85 7.25 33.83
CA VAL A 192 -1.63 8.25 33.10
C VAL A 192 -1.99 7.65 31.74
N GLY A 193 -3.25 7.74 31.33
CA GLY A 193 -3.70 7.27 30.03
C GLY A 193 -3.38 8.28 28.93
N PHE A 194 -2.75 7.85 27.85
CA PHE A 194 -2.67 8.64 26.62
C PHE A 194 -3.71 8.11 25.62
N LEU A 195 -4.69 8.94 25.27
CA LEU A 195 -5.74 8.58 24.31
C LEU A 195 -5.21 8.77 22.90
N TRP A 196 -5.19 7.70 22.12
CA TRP A 196 -4.86 7.78 20.70
C TRP A 196 -5.99 8.47 19.93
N ALA A 197 -5.67 9.51 19.17
CA ALA A 197 -6.64 10.28 18.38
C ALA A 197 -7.48 9.43 17.41
N ARG A 198 -6.95 8.28 16.94
CA ARG A 198 -7.64 7.38 16.00
C ARG A 198 -8.68 6.46 16.66
N THR A 199 -8.42 5.98 17.87
CA THR A 199 -9.25 4.94 18.51
C THR A 199 -10.04 5.46 19.71
N GLY A 200 -9.66 6.61 20.27
CA GLY A 200 -10.21 7.13 21.53
C GLY A 200 -9.94 6.23 22.73
N LYS A 201 -9.02 5.27 22.60
CA LYS A 201 -8.65 4.29 23.63
C LYS A 201 -7.21 4.53 24.06
N VAL A 202 -6.90 4.11 25.28
CA VAL A 202 -5.52 4.03 25.77
C VAL A 202 -4.83 2.87 25.04
N PHE A 203 -3.66 3.13 24.46
CA PHE A 203 -2.87 2.12 23.75
C PHE A 203 -2.04 1.31 24.75
N PRO A 204 -2.05 -0.03 24.68
CA PRO A 204 -1.21 -0.83 25.56
C PRO A 204 0.25 -0.81 25.07
N TYR A 205 1.18 -0.46 25.95
CA TYR A 205 2.59 -0.45 25.61
C TYR A 205 3.20 -1.84 25.83
N ALA A 206 3.80 -2.37 24.77
CA ALA A 206 4.56 -3.62 24.84
C ALA A 206 6.00 -3.32 25.29
N MET A 207 6.46 -4.07 26.28
CA MET A 207 7.81 -4.01 26.84
C MET A 207 8.44 -5.41 26.74
N HIS A 208 9.74 -5.45 26.43
CA HIS A 208 10.47 -6.68 26.18
C HIS A 208 11.74 -6.79 27.04
N ARG A 209 11.97 -7.94 27.67
CA ARG A 209 13.20 -8.26 28.40
C ARG A 209 13.47 -9.76 28.36
N ASP A 210 14.67 -10.18 27.94
CA ASP A 210 15.12 -11.59 27.94
C ASP A 210 14.13 -12.62 27.35
N GLY A 211 13.41 -12.24 26.29
CA GLY A 211 12.40 -13.09 25.64
C GLY A 211 11.01 -13.04 26.27
N GLU A 212 10.84 -12.34 27.39
CA GLU A 212 9.54 -11.99 27.96
C GLU A 212 8.97 -10.76 27.24
N ARG A 213 7.68 -10.83 26.87
CA ARG A 213 6.89 -9.70 26.34
C ARG A 213 5.74 -9.41 27.29
N VAL A 214 5.65 -8.19 27.78
CA VAL A 214 4.55 -7.72 28.65
C VAL A 214 3.84 -6.56 27.96
N SER A 215 2.52 -6.66 27.82
CA SER A 215 1.67 -5.59 27.32
C SER A 215 0.89 -5.00 28.49
N VAL A 216 1.10 -3.72 28.79
CA VAL A 216 0.46 -3.05 29.94
C VAL A 216 -0.63 -2.12 29.43
N MET A 217 -1.87 -2.37 29.85
CA MET A 217 -2.98 -1.43 29.65
C MET A 217 -3.04 -0.44 30.82
N GLY A 218 -2.79 -0.94 32.04
CA GLY A 218 -2.76 -0.17 33.27
C GLY A 218 -4.10 0.43 33.67
N ARG A 219 -4.24 0.75 34.96
CA ARG A 219 -5.40 1.52 35.47
C ARG A 219 -5.05 3.00 35.55
N TYR A 220 -5.85 3.88 34.97
CA TYR A 220 -5.63 5.32 35.04
C TYR A 220 -6.70 6.06 35.85
N VAL A 221 -6.30 7.19 36.44
CA VAL A 221 -7.22 8.17 37.06
C VAL A 221 -7.58 9.27 36.06
N LEU A 222 -6.64 9.59 35.17
CA LEU A 222 -6.78 10.60 34.13
C LEU A 222 -6.27 10.02 32.82
N SER A 223 -7.02 10.28 31.75
CA SER A 223 -6.56 10.06 30.37
C SER A 223 -6.65 11.36 29.58
N VAL A 224 -5.66 11.65 28.75
CA VAL A 224 -5.56 12.88 27.94
C VAL A 224 -5.13 12.56 26.52
N ASP A 225 -5.48 13.44 25.58
CA ASP A 225 -5.18 13.34 24.15
C ASP A 225 -4.09 14.33 23.68
N ASP A 226 -3.43 15.05 24.61
CA ASP A 226 -2.37 16.03 24.33
C ASP A 226 -1.09 15.67 25.09
N GLY A 227 0.05 15.69 24.39
CA GLY A 227 1.33 15.24 24.95
C GLY A 227 1.89 16.15 26.05
N ASN A 228 1.61 17.47 26.02
CA ASN A 228 2.02 18.36 27.10
C ASN A 228 1.17 18.13 28.36
N ALA A 229 -0.14 17.94 28.19
CA ALA A 229 -1.03 17.59 29.29
C ALA A 229 -0.66 16.23 29.91
N TYR A 230 -0.24 15.27 29.07
CA TYR A 230 0.23 13.95 29.49
C TYR A 230 1.47 14.03 30.39
N LEU A 231 2.49 14.77 29.94
CA LEU A 231 3.69 15.03 30.74
C LEU A 231 3.35 15.75 32.06
N ALA A 232 2.54 16.81 32.00
CA ALA A 232 2.15 17.57 33.18
C ALA A 232 1.41 16.70 34.22
N ALA A 233 0.57 15.76 33.78
CA ALA A 233 -0.13 14.84 34.66
C ALA A 233 0.83 13.89 35.40
N GLY A 234 1.86 13.36 34.73
CA GLY A 234 2.85 12.52 35.41
C GLY A 234 3.77 13.31 36.34
N LEU A 235 4.15 14.54 35.97
CA LEU A 235 4.89 15.45 36.86
C LEU A 235 4.10 15.81 38.13
N ALA A 236 2.77 15.96 38.01
CA ALA A 236 1.88 16.11 39.16
C ALA A 236 1.72 14.82 40.00
N GLY A 237 2.37 13.73 39.58
CA GLY A 237 2.39 12.45 40.29
C GLY A 237 1.08 11.67 40.16
N LEU A 238 0.37 11.78 39.04
CA LEU A 238 -0.90 11.05 38.82
C LEU A 238 -0.71 9.60 38.36
N GLY A 239 0.50 9.20 37.95
CA GLY A 239 0.80 7.83 37.56
C GLY A 239 2.10 7.73 36.76
N VAL A 240 2.35 6.52 36.26
CA VAL A 240 3.46 6.19 35.35
C VAL A 240 3.16 6.68 33.93
N LEU A 241 4.20 7.16 33.23
CA LEU A 241 4.17 7.71 31.87
C LEU A 241 5.05 6.91 30.91
N TRP A 242 4.67 6.89 29.64
CA TRP A 242 5.53 6.50 28.52
C TRP A 242 5.87 7.74 27.71
N LEU A 243 7.14 8.14 27.70
CA LEU A 243 7.56 9.38 27.05
C LEU A 243 8.68 9.13 26.03
N PRO A 244 8.63 9.81 24.88
CA PRO A 244 9.80 10.01 24.04
C PRO A 244 10.92 10.71 24.81
N ASP A 245 12.16 10.40 24.47
CA ASP A 245 13.35 11.00 25.13
C ASP A 245 13.34 12.54 25.10
N TYR A 246 12.89 13.15 24.00
CA TYR A 246 12.83 14.61 23.88
C TYR A 246 11.85 15.27 24.87
N LEU A 247 10.89 14.52 25.43
CA LEU A 247 10.00 15.00 26.49
C LEU A 247 10.50 14.71 27.90
N SER A 248 11.29 13.66 28.09
CA SER A 248 11.77 13.25 29.41
C SER A 248 13.10 13.93 29.79
N HIS A 249 13.96 14.22 28.82
CA HIS A 249 15.36 14.61 29.04
C HIS A 249 15.56 15.71 30.10
N ALA A 250 14.92 16.86 29.92
CA ALA A 250 15.06 17.99 30.86
C ALA A 250 14.52 17.67 32.26
N HIS A 251 13.49 16.83 32.36
CA HIS A 251 12.88 16.45 33.64
C HIS A 251 13.66 15.36 34.37
N LEU A 252 14.41 14.52 33.63
CA LEU A 252 15.39 13.60 34.21
C LEU A 252 16.57 14.38 34.81
N GLU A 253 17.10 15.37 34.07
CA GLU A 253 18.21 16.20 34.56
C GLU A 253 17.85 16.99 35.82
N ASN A 254 16.62 17.49 35.90
CA ASN A 254 16.11 18.23 37.06
C ASN A 254 15.64 17.33 38.22
N GLY A 255 15.54 16.01 37.99
CA GLY A 255 15.02 15.05 38.98
C GLY A 255 13.50 15.12 39.18
N ASP A 256 12.76 15.76 38.27
CA ASP A 256 11.29 15.81 38.31
C ASP A 256 10.65 14.47 37.91
N LEU A 257 11.37 13.68 37.10
CA LEU A 257 11.02 12.32 36.71
C LEU A 257 12.18 11.39 37.01
N VAL A 258 11.86 10.13 37.30
CA VAL A 258 12.81 9.03 37.39
C VAL A 258 12.45 7.93 36.39
N PRO A 259 13.43 7.29 35.75
CA PRO A 259 13.18 6.17 34.86
C PRO A 259 12.71 4.95 35.67
N LEU A 260 11.86 4.15 35.04
CA LEU A 260 11.41 2.86 35.53
C LEU A 260 11.75 1.80 34.48
N PHE A 261 11.97 0.56 34.94
CA PHE A 261 12.17 -0.60 34.06
C PHE A 261 13.28 -0.41 33.03
N GLU A 262 14.42 0.16 33.43
CA GLU A 262 15.55 0.47 32.52
C GLU A 262 16.13 -0.76 31.80
N ASP A 263 15.90 -1.95 32.36
CA ASP A 263 16.26 -3.24 31.77
C ASP A 263 15.24 -3.76 30.73
N TRP A 264 14.12 -3.05 30.53
CA TRP A 264 13.10 -3.37 29.55
C TRP A 264 13.21 -2.47 28.33
N ARG A 265 13.07 -3.08 27.15
CA ARG A 265 13.07 -2.38 25.86
C ARG A 265 11.66 -2.12 25.38
N LEU A 266 11.48 -0.94 24.80
CA LEU A 266 10.28 -0.56 24.08
C LEU A 266 10.63 -0.43 22.60
N GLU A 267 9.68 -0.78 21.73
CA GLU A 267 9.82 -0.47 20.32
C GLU A 267 9.80 1.06 20.13
N PRO A 268 10.70 1.62 19.31
CA PRO A 268 10.68 3.04 19.00
C PRO A 268 9.37 3.42 18.35
N MET A 269 8.88 4.63 18.64
CA MET A 269 7.70 5.18 17.97
C MET A 269 8.14 5.87 16.66
N PRO A 270 7.74 5.38 15.49
CA PRO A 270 8.15 5.99 14.23
C PRO A 270 7.51 7.38 14.08
N LEU A 271 8.21 8.30 13.42
CA LEU A 271 7.76 9.67 13.16
C LEU A 271 7.77 9.92 11.66
N TYR A 272 6.64 10.39 11.14
CA TYR A 272 6.44 10.60 9.71
C TYR A 272 6.03 12.03 9.40
N VAL A 273 6.34 12.48 8.19
CA VAL A 273 5.65 13.59 7.53
C VAL A 273 4.70 13.03 6.49
N ALA A 274 3.40 13.29 6.61
CA ALA A 274 2.39 12.86 5.66
C ALA A 274 1.78 14.05 4.88
N PHE A 275 1.47 13.86 3.60
CA PHE A 275 0.92 14.88 2.72
C PHE A 275 0.05 14.25 1.61
N PRO A 276 -0.88 15.00 0.98
CA PRO A 276 -1.74 14.44 -0.05
C PRO A 276 -0.96 13.95 -1.29
N PRO A 277 -1.41 12.88 -1.96
CA PRO A 277 -0.80 12.30 -3.15
C PRO A 277 -1.11 13.15 -4.40
N ASN A 278 -0.73 14.42 -4.37
CA ASN A 278 -0.85 15.28 -5.54
C ASN A 278 0.30 15.02 -6.52
N ARG A 279 -0.03 15.00 -7.82
CA ARG A 279 0.90 14.74 -8.94
C ARG A 279 2.13 15.68 -8.95
N HIS A 280 2.03 16.83 -8.27
CA HIS A 280 3.11 17.78 -8.04
C HIS A 280 3.06 18.27 -6.58
N VAL A 281 3.98 17.81 -5.73
CA VAL A 281 4.19 18.41 -4.40
C VAL A 281 4.77 19.82 -4.59
N SER A 282 4.21 20.84 -3.96
CA SER A 282 4.72 22.22 -4.11
C SER A 282 6.16 22.36 -3.54
N LEU A 283 6.95 23.30 -4.08
CA LEU A 283 8.35 23.46 -3.65
C LEU A 283 8.47 23.84 -2.16
N LYS A 284 7.53 24.65 -1.64
CA LYS A 284 7.44 25.01 -0.21
C LYS A 284 7.28 23.79 0.71
N VAL A 285 6.49 22.80 0.30
CA VAL A 285 6.27 21.56 1.06
C VAL A 285 7.52 20.70 1.02
N ARG A 286 8.14 20.55 -0.16
CA ARG A 286 9.39 19.79 -0.32
C ARG A 286 10.50 20.31 0.57
N VAL A 287 10.78 21.62 0.55
CA VAL A 287 11.87 22.18 1.35
C VAL A 287 11.60 22.11 2.86
N PHE A 288 10.34 22.12 3.27
CA PHE A 288 9.97 21.90 4.66
C PHE A 288 10.18 20.44 5.08
N ILE A 289 9.76 19.48 4.25
CA ILE A 289 9.97 18.05 4.48
C ILE A 289 11.47 17.72 4.56
N ASP A 290 12.29 18.29 3.67
CA ASP A 290 13.73 18.06 3.68
C ASP A 290 14.37 18.66 4.94
N TRP A 291 14.00 19.90 5.30
CA TRP A 291 14.51 20.56 6.49
C TRP A 291 14.14 19.83 7.79
N ILE A 292 12.90 19.34 7.93
CA ILE A 292 12.51 18.60 9.13
C ILE A 292 13.18 17.23 9.20
N ALA A 293 13.43 16.57 8.06
CA ALA A 293 14.21 15.33 8.02
C ALA A 293 15.67 15.58 8.43
N GLU A 294 16.28 16.68 7.97
CA GLU A 294 17.63 17.10 8.41
C GLU A 294 17.66 17.36 9.94
N LEU A 295 16.63 18.02 10.48
CA LEU A 295 16.48 18.27 11.91
C LEU A 295 16.37 16.97 12.71
N MET A 296 15.53 16.04 12.25
CA MET A 296 15.30 14.77 12.94
C MET A 296 16.48 13.82 12.86
N ALA A 297 17.28 13.86 11.80
CA ALA A 297 18.51 13.07 11.71
C ALA A 297 19.50 13.36 12.86
N GLN A 298 19.42 14.54 13.50
CA GLN A 298 20.24 14.92 14.65
C GLN A 298 19.58 14.59 15.99
N GLN A 299 18.25 14.60 16.05
CA GLN A 299 17.48 14.50 17.30
C GLN A 299 17.00 13.08 17.60
N ALA A 300 16.58 12.35 16.57
CA ALA A 300 16.11 10.97 16.66
C ALA A 300 16.36 10.28 15.30
N PRO A 301 17.62 9.89 15.02
CA PRO A 301 17.96 9.28 13.73
C PRO A 301 17.14 8.00 13.53
N VAL A 302 16.73 7.76 12.27
CA VAL A 302 16.10 6.50 11.88
C VAL A 302 17.04 5.36 12.23
N ALA A 303 16.58 4.45 13.08
CA ALA A 303 17.38 3.31 13.53
C ALA A 303 17.72 2.46 12.30
N ARG A 304 19.01 2.19 12.09
CA ARG A 304 19.41 1.09 11.21
C ARG A 304 18.83 -0.17 11.84
N ARG A 305 17.86 -0.82 11.20
CA ARG A 305 17.41 -2.15 11.60
C ARG A 305 18.64 -3.07 11.65
N GLU A 306 19.20 -3.27 12.84
CA GLU A 306 20.14 -4.35 13.07
C GLU A 306 19.36 -5.64 12.82
N ARG A 307 19.82 -6.44 11.84
CA ARG A 307 19.31 -7.78 11.61
C ARG A 307 19.38 -8.52 12.96
N ALA A 308 18.22 -8.82 13.53
CA ALA A 308 18.15 -9.69 14.69
C ALA A 308 18.93 -10.98 14.39
N LYS A 309 19.91 -11.31 15.22
CA LYS A 309 20.58 -12.62 15.15
C LYS A 309 19.51 -13.69 15.34
N PRO A 310 19.46 -14.72 14.48
CA PRO A 310 18.50 -15.81 14.67
C PRO A 310 18.76 -16.48 16.02
N LEU A 311 17.71 -16.65 16.80
CA LEU A 311 17.70 -17.49 17.99
C LEU A 311 18.08 -18.92 17.58
N PRO A 312 18.84 -19.67 18.39
CA PRO A 312 19.13 -21.06 18.10
C PRO A 312 17.84 -21.89 18.03
N HIS A 313 17.68 -22.58 16.91
CA HIS A 313 16.50 -23.37 16.56
C HIS A 313 16.41 -24.64 17.44
N PRO A 314 15.23 -24.99 17.99
CA PRO A 314 15.03 -26.21 18.79
C PRO A 314 14.91 -27.48 17.92
N ALA A 315 15.80 -27.66 16.93
CA ALA A 315 15.79 -28.82 16.01
C ALA A 315 16.76 -29.95 16.37
N ASP A 316 17.44 -29.92 17.51
CA ASP A 316 18.29 -31.05 17.94
C ASP A 316 17.51 -32.18 18.63
N ALA A 317 16.18 -32.11 18.68
CA ALA A 317 15.35 -33.19 19.17
C ALA A 317 14.07 -33.29 18.35
N LEU A 318 14.07 -34.17 17.34
CA LEU A 318 12.94 -35.00 16.85
C LEU A 318 13.10 -35.31 15.36
N LEU A 319 14.08 -36.16 15.03
CA LEU A 319 14.07 -36.95 13.80
C LEU A 319 13.62 -38.37 14.12
N SER A 320 12.31 -38.59 14.16
CA SER A 320 11.73 -39.90 13.86
C SER A 320 10.22 -39.75 13.69
N HIS A 321 9.73 -39.71 12.46
CA HIS A 321 8.57 -40.47 12.00
C HIS A 321 8.36 -40.21 10.50
N ARG A 322 8.87 -41.14 9.67
CA ARG A 322 8.42 -41.30 8.28
C ARG A 322 7.08 -42.02 8.32
N GLY A 323 5.99 -41.30 8.03
CA GLY A 323 4.69 -41.87 7.68
C GLY A 323 4.51 -41.76 6.17
N VAL A 324 4.54 -42.89 5.47
CA VAL A 324 4.11 -43.02 4.08
C VAL A 324 2.59 -42.97 4.09
N ASP A 325 1.98 -42.00 3.42
CA ASP A 325 0.55 -42.01 3.17
C ASP A 325 0.26 -42.46 1.73
N ARG A 326 -0.65 -43.42 1.61
CA ARG A 326 -1.09 -44.07 0.38
C ARG A 326 -2.59 -43.88 0.29
N THR A 327 -3.06 -42.87 -0.43
CA THR A 327 -4.39 -42.86 -1.08
C THR A 327 -4.49 -41.75 -2.13
N GLY A 328 -4.74 -42.11 -3.40
CA GLY A 328 -5.47 -41.33 -4.41
C GLY A 328 -4.69 -40.26 -5.21
N GLY A 329 -4.41 -40.52 -6.50
CA GLY A 329 -4.00 -39.54 -7.51
C GLY A 329 -2.70 -38.79 -7.24
N CYS A 330 -1.56 -39.35 -7.66
CA CYS A 330 -0.23 -38.82 -7.33
C CYS A 330 0.06 -37.47 -8.02
N MET A 331 -0.29 -36.34 -7.39
CA MET A 331 0.32 -35.04 -7.68
C MET A 331 1.82 -35.13 -7.37
N SER A 332 2.64 -35.18 -8.41
CA SER A 332 4.10 -35.23 -8.26
C SER A 332 4.62 -33.81 -8.03
N VAL A 333 5.19 -33.55 -6.85
CA VAL A 333 5.87 -32.29 -6.52
C VAL A 333 6.88 -31.87 -7.60
N GLU A 334 7.53 -32.84 -8.25
CA GLU A 334 8.49 -32.58 -9.32
C GLU A 334 7.82 -32.22 -10.66
N ALA A 335 6.65 -32.78 -10.94
CA ALA A 335 5.86 -32.42 -12.12
C ALA A 335 5.27 -31.02 -11.97
N ASP A 336 4.80 -30.67 -10.77
CA ASP A 336 4.30 -29.33 -10.45
C ASP A 336 5.42 -28.29 -10.57
N PHE A 337 6.61 -28.61 -10.08
CA PHE A 337 7.79 -27.76 -10.24
C PHE A 337 8.17 -27.57 -11.72
N SER A 338 8.10 -28.64 -12.53
CA SER A 338 8.40 -28.57 -13.96
C SER A 338 7.37 -27.74 -14.75
N LEU A 339 6.09 -27.84 -14.39
CA LEU A 339 5.03 -27.03 -14.97
C LEU A 339 5.20 -25.56 -14.56
N LEU A 340 5.48 -25.28 -13.28
CA LEU A 340 5.78 -23.95 -12.79
C LEU A 340 6.99 -23.34 -13.50
N GLU A 341 8.09 -24.09 -13.67
CA GLU A 341 9.25 -23.64 -14.44
C GLU A 341 8.88 -23.27 -15.89
N SER A 342 8.05 -24.09 -16.55
CA SER A 342 7.60 -23.81 -17.91
C SER A 342 6.76 -22.54 -18.00
N LEU A 343 5.86 -22.32 -17.02
CA LEU A 343 5.03 -21.14 -16.90
C LEU A 343 5.84 -19.87 -16.59
N LEU A 344 6.82 -19.97 -15.69
CA LEU A 344 7.72 -18.85 -15.35
C LEU A 344 8.63 -18.45 -16.51
N LEU A 345 9.06 -19.41 -17.32
CA LEU A 345 9.87 -19.13 -18.52
C LEU A 345 9.04 -18.52 -19.65
N ALA A 346 7.73 -18.76 -19.70
CA ALA A 346 6.85 -18.11 -20.66
C ALA A 346 6.73 -16.62 -20.37
N ARG A 347 6.84 -15.77 -21.41
CA ARG A 347 6.62 -14.33 -21.27
C ARG A 347 5.13 -14.04 -21.39
N GLY A 348 4.57 -13.27 -20.47
CA GLY A 348 3.15 -12.94 -20.50
C GLY A 348 2.82 -11.61 -19.85
N PRO A 349 3.38 -10.47 -20.32
CA PRO A 349 2.94 -9.16 -19.83
C PRO A 349 1.50 -8.88 -20.30
N GLY A 350 0.79 -7.99 -19.61
CA GLY A 350 -0.58 -7.62 -19.93
C GLY A 350 -0.82 -7.31 -21.43
N GLY A 351 -1.77 -8.04 -21.98
CA GLY A 351 -2.18 -8.02 -23.39
C GLY A 351 -1.26 -8.76 -24.36
N GLN A 352 -0.26 -9.51 -23.89
CA GLN A 352 0.61 -10.39 -24.68
C GLN A 352 0.91 -11.72 -23.97
N GLU A 353 -0.15 -12.39 -23.50
CA GLU A 353 -0.07 -13.62 -22.70
C GLU A 353 -0.01 -14.91 -23.55
N GLU A 354 0.32 -14.83 -24.84
CA GLU A 354 0.28 -15.98 -25.77
C GLU A 354 1.14 -17.17 -25.34
N GLU A 355 2.35 -16.94 -24.83
CA GLU A 355 3.26 -18.04 -24.46
C GLU A 355 2.72 -18.81 -23.25
N VAL A 356 2.26 -18.08 -22.23
CA VAL A 356 1.63 -18.65 -21.03
C VAL A 356 0.41 -19.45 -21.43
N ARG A 357 -0.45 -18.84 -22.25
CA ARG A 357 -1.70 -19.44 -22.71
C ARG A 357 -1.47 -20.75 -23.44
N ALA A 358 -0.39 -20.85 -24.21
CA ALA A 358 -0.03 -22.09 -24.90
C ALA A 358 0.32 -23.21 -23.91
N VAL A 359 1.04 -22.91 -22.83
CA VAL A 359 1.35 -23.88 -21.77
C VAL A 359 0.06 -24.32 -21.07
N CYS A 360 -0.75 -23.37 -20.61
CA CYS A 360 -1.99 -23.69 -19.89
C CYS A 360 -3.02 -24.42 -20.76
N ARG A 361 -3.09 -24.10 -22.06
CA ARG A 361 -3.99 -24.77 -23.01
C ARG A 361 -3.72 -26.25 -23.08
N ALA A 362 -2.45 -26.67 -23.12
CA ALA A 362 -2.09 -28.08 -23.20
C ALA A 362 -2.61 -28.87 -21.98
N GLU A 363 -2.52 -28.28 -20.79
CA GLU A 363 -3.00 -28.89 -19.54
C GLU A 363 -4.54 -28.93 -19.48
N LEU A 364 -5.22 -27.84 -19.88
CA LEU A 364 -6.69 -27.80 -19.91
C LEU A 364 -7.28 -28.71 -21.00
N GLU A 365 -6.67 -28.82 -22.18
CA GLU A 365 -7.16 -29.70 -23.26
C GLU A 365 -7.05 -31.20 -22.88
N ALA A 366 -6.13 -31.53 -21.97
CA ALA A 366 -6.03 -32.88 -21.41
C ALA A 366 -7.10 -33.18 -20.35
N SER A 367 -7.63 -32.15 -19.68
CA SER A 367 -8.45 -32.31 -18.47
C SER A 367 -9.92 -31.89 -18.65
N CYS A 368 -10.21 -30.92 -19.51
CA CYS A 368 -11.54 -30.33 -19.66
C CYS A 368 -12.32 -30.93 -20.85
N ASP A 369 -13.66 -30.94 -20.75
CA ASP A 369 -14.53 -31.39 -21.84
C ASP A 369 -14.50 -30.41 -23.03
N GLU A 370 -14.31 -29.11 -22.76
CA GLU A 370 -14.18 -28.05 -23.77
C GLU A 370 -13.12 -27.03 -23.36
N VAL A 371 -12.34 -26.53 -24.33
CA VAL A 371 -11.35 -25.48 -24.14
C VAL A 371 -11.41 -24.47 -25.28
N TRP A 372 -11.51 -23.18 -24.98
CA TRP A 372 -11.47 -22.11 -25.97
C TRP A 372 -10.85 -20.83 -25.43
N VAL A 373 -10.60 -19.86 -26.31
CA VAL A 373 -10.18 -18.51 -25.93
C VAL A 373 -11.32 -17.54 -26.23
N ASP A 374 -11.69 -16.74 -25.24
CA ASP A 374 -12.76 -15.77 -25.39
C ASP A 374 -12.30 -14.46 -26.06
N ALA A 375 -13.21 -13.51 -26.26
CA ALA A 375 -12.88 -12.25 -26.94
C ALA A 375 -12.02 -11.29 -26.09
N ALA A 376 -11.89 -11.53 -24.79
CA ALA A 376 -10.95 -10.84 -23.90
C ALA A 376 -9.63 -11.62 -23.75
N ASN A 377 -9.39 -12.60 -24.62
CA ASN A 377 -8.18 -13.43 -24.64
C ASN A 377 -8.01 -14.37 -23.45
N ASN A 378 -8.99 -14.47 -22.55
CA ASN A 378 -8.97 -15.44 -21.46
C ASN A 378 -8.99 -16.86 -22.04
N LEU A 379 -8.26 -17.79 -21.43
CA LEU A 379 -8.34 -19.21 -21.74
C LEU A 379 -9.35 -19.88 -20.83
N ILE A 380 -10.37 -20.50 -21.42
CA ILE A 380 -11.48 -21.11 -20.69
C ILE A 380 -11.42 -22.62 -20.85
N GLY A 381 -11.44 -23.37 -19.75
CA GLY A 381 -11.68 -24.81 -19.70
C GLY A 381 -12.97 -25.12 -18.95
N VAL A 382 -13.77 -26.07 -19.44
CA VAL A 382 -15.04 -26.46 -18.81
C VAL A 382 -15.04 -27.93 -18.44
N ILE A 383 -15.45 -28.22 -17.19
CA ILE A 383 -15.79 -29.57 -16.73
C ILE A 383 -17.29 -29.62 -16.47
N ARG A 384 -17.97 -30.53 -17.13
CA ARG A 384 -19.42 -30.68 -17.06
C ARG A 384 -19.81 -31.71 -16.01
N ALA A 385 -20.76 -31.36 -15.15
CA ALA A 385 -21.31 -32.31 -14.17
C ALA A 385 -22.00 -33.47 -14.91
N ALA A 386 -21.63 -34.72 -14.59
CA ALA A 386 -22.10 -35.88 -15.35
C ALA A 386 -23.52 -36.33 -14.98
N ASN A 387 -23.92 -36.11 -13.71
CA ASN A 387 -25.15 -36.69 -13.13
C ASN A 387 -26.25 -35.66 -12.85
N VAL A 388 -26.12 -34.45 -13.38
CA VAL A 388 -27.07 -33.34 -13.20
C VAL A 388 -27.60 -32.86 -14.55
N ALA A 389 -28.88 -32.47 -14.59
CA ALA A 389 -29.47 -31.89 -15.80
C ALA A 389 -28.71 -30.62 -16.21
N ARG A 390 -28.40 -30.48 -17.49
CA ARG A 390 -27.51 -29.42 -18.03
C ARG A 390 -27.92 -28.00 -17.63
N GLU A 391 -29.21 -27.68 -17.69
CA GLU A 391 -29.72 -26.35 -17.28
C GLU A 391 -29.49 -26.08 -15.78
N THR A 392 -29.71 -27.10 -14.94
CA THR A 392 -29.47 -27.01 -13.50
C THR A 392 -27.97 -26.84 -13.21
N ALA A 393 -27.12 -27.69 -13.80
CA ALA A 393 -25.67 -27.63 -13.61
C ALA A 393 -25.09 -26.27 -14.03
N GLN A 394 -25.55 -25.74 -15.17
CA GLN A 394 -25.12 -24.44 -15.67
C GLN A 394 -25.63 -23.27 -14.81
N SER A 395 -26.85 -23.36 -14.27
CA SER A 395 -27.40 -22.31 -13.38
C SER A 395 -26.64 -22.19 -12.06
N ARG A 396 -25.98 -23.28 -11.64
CA ARG A 396 -25.16 -23.38 -10.43
C ARG A 396 -23.66 -23.25 -10.70
N ALA A 397 -23.28 -22.93 -11.93
CA ALA A 397 -21.89 -22.98 -12.35
C ALA A 397 -20.99 -22.11 -11.47
N ILE A 398 -19.77 -22.57 -11.27
CA ILE A 398 -18.73 -21.86 -10.52
C ILE A 398 -17.61 -21.50 -11.48
N ARG A 399 -17.18 -20.24 -11.41
CA ARG A 399 -16.01 -19.75 -12.14
C ARG A 399 -14.81 -19.74 -11.21
N VAL A 400 -13.75 -20.42 -11.59
CA VAL A 400 -12.45 -20.41 -10.92
C VAL A 400 -11.53 -19.55 -11.77
N MET A 401 -10.91 -18.53 -11.17
CA MET A 401 -10.07 -17.55 -11.86
C MET A 401 -8.65 -17.58 -11.29
N ALA A 402 -7.65 -17.55 -12.17
CA ALA A 402 -6.23 -17.35 -11.88
C ALA A 402 -5.63 -16.64 -13.09
N HIS A 403 -4.71 -15.70 -12.90
CA HIS A 403 -4.35 -14.78 -13.97
C HIS A 403 -3.13 -15.22 -14.78
N GLN A 404 -3.15 -14.88 -16.07
CA GLN A 404 -2.09 -15.23 -17.03
C GLN A 404 -1.05 -14.14 -17.17
N ASP A 405 -1.38 -12.90 -16.80
CA ASP A 405 -0.46 -11.79 -16.94
C ASP A 405 0.60 -11.79 -15.84
N GLU A 406 1.50 -10.81 -15.92
CA GLU A 406 2.57 -10.59 -14.94
C GLU A 406 2.95 -9.11 -15.00
N ILE A 407 3.38 -8.54 -13.88
CA ILE A 407 3.97 -7.21 -13.90
C ILE A 407 5.14 -7.12 -14.89
N ALA A 408 5.23 -6.00 -15.58
CA ALA A 408 6.24 -5.77 -16.59
C ALA A 408 6.55 -4.28 -16.76
N MET A 409 7.18 -3.95 -17.88
CA MET A 409 7.50 -2.60 -18.27
C MET A 409 6.98 -2.32 -19.68
N VAL A 410 6.63 -1.07 -19.92
CA VAL A 410 6.25 -0.60 -21.26
C VAL A 410 7.13 0.57 -21.68
N VAL A 411 7.63 0.52 -22.92
CA VAL A 411 8.38 1.63 -23.51
C VAL A 411 7.48 2.84 -23.59
N LYS A 412 7.88 3.94 -22.92
CA LYS A 412 7.21 5.23 -22.98
C LYS A 412 7.78 6.10 -24.10
N ARG A 413 9.11 6.10 -24.26
CA ARG A 413 9.81 6.84 -25.32
C ARG A 413 11.18 6.25 -25.59
N ILE A 414 11.71 6.52 -26.78
CA ILE A 414 13.05 6.12 -27.20
C ILE A 414 13.91 7.39 -27.27
N GLY A 415 15.01 7.40 -26.53
CA GLY A 415 16.02 8.46 -26.58
C GLY A 415 16.75 8.47 -27.92
N ASP A 416 17.35 9.60 -28.28
CA ASP A 416 18.12 9.72 -29.53
C ASP A 416 19.39 8.86 -29.51
N ASP A 417 19.86 8.50 -28.32
CA ASP A 417 20.94 7.52 -28.08
C ASP A 417 20.45 6.05 -28.10
N GLY A 418 19.16 5.83 -28.37
CA GLY A 418 18.52 4.51 -28.42
C GLY A 418 18.22 3.88 -27.07
N ARG A 419 18.36 4.61 -25.96
CA ARG A 419 17.86 4.14 -24.66
C ARG A 419 16.33 4.11 -24.64
N LEU A 420 15.75 3.04 -24.10
CA LEU A 420 14.32 2.97 -23.91
C LEU A 420 13.99 3.53 -22.53
N HIS A 421 13.18 4.57 -22.47
CA HIS A 421 12.60 5.02 -21.21
C HIS A 421 11.30 4.26 -21.00
N VAL A 422 11.21 3.56 -19.88
CA VAL A 422 10.09 2.66 -19.57
C VAL A 422 9.29 3.17 -18.38
N VAL A 423 8.06 2.68 -18.24
CA VAL A 423 7.23 2.83 -17.04
C VAL A 423 6.66 1.46 -16.68
N ALA A 424 6.13 1.32 -15.46
CA ALA A 424 5.43 0.11 -15.04
C ALA A 424 4.28 -0.24 -15.99
N LEU A 425 4.13 -1.53 -16.22
CA LEU A 425 2.91 -2.18 -16.68
C LEU A 425 2.47 -3.08 -15.50
N GLY A 426 1.35 -2.76 -14.88
CA GLY A 426 0.93 -3.32 -13.58
C GLY A 426 1.43 -2.54 -12.35
N GLY A 427 1.02 -2.98 -11.17
CA GLY A 427 1.35 -2.38 -9.87
C GLY A 427 2.80 -2.64 -9.41
N ALA A 428 3.79 -2.05 -10.09
CA ALA A 428 5.21 -2.31 -9.81
C ALA A 428 6.06 -1.06 -9.51
N PHE A 429 6.95 -1.18 -8.53
CA PHE A 429 8.03 -0.22 -8.29
C PHE A 429 9.32 -0.67 -8.98
N PRO A 430 10.19 0.27 -9.43
CA PRO A 430 11.44 -0.09 -10.09
C PRO A 430 12.33 -1.06 -9.30
N VAL A 431 12.35 -0.89 -7.97
CA VAL A 431 13.18 -1.70 -7.06
C VAL A 431 12.83 -3.19 -7.10
N ASN A 432 11.58 -3.54 -7.42
CA ASN A 432 11.12 -4.92 -7.51
C ASN A 432 11.83 -5.73 -8.59
N PHE A 433 12.17 -5.08 -9.71
CA PHE A 433 12.95 -5.70 -10.80
C PHE A 433 14.46 -5.60 -10.54
N GLY A 434 14.90 -4.48 -9.94
CA GLY A 434 16.32 -4.17 -9.78
C GLY A 434 17.03 -3.86 -11.11
N MET A 435 18.36 -3.87 -11.09
CA MET A 435 19.17 -3.79 -12.32
C MET A 435 19.36 -5.21 -12.86
N CYS A 436 18.83 -5.51 -14.04
CA CYS A 436 18.78 -6.87 -14.53
C CYS A 436 18.75 -6.97 -16.06
N PRO A 437 19.04 -8.16 -16.63
CA PRO A 437 18.77 -8.44 -18.03
C PRO A 437 17.25 -8.44 -18.32
N VAL A 438 16.88 -7.88 -19.46
CA VAL A 438 15.48 -7.82 -19.93
C VAL A 438 15.36 -8.25 -21.38
N ASP A 439 14.20 -8.75 -21.75
CA ASP A 439 13.80 -8.98 -23.14
C ASP A 439 12.85 -7.86 -23.56
N VAL A 440 13.20 -7.14 -24.63
CA VAL A 440 12.34 -6.15 -25.28
C VAL A 440 11.57 -6.85 -26.38
N MET A 441 10.24 -6.83 -26.31
CA MET A 441 9.35 -7.59 -27.20
C MET A 441 9.04 -6.81 -28.49
N GLY A 442 10.02 -6.74 -29.39
CA GLY A 442 9.85 -6.15 -30.72
C GLY A 442 8.85 -6.94 -31.59
N GLU A 443 8.31 -6.31 -32.63
CA GLU A 443 7.31 -6.95 -33.49
C GLU A 443 7.86 -8.14 -34.29
N SER A 444 9.10 -8.01 -34.76
CA SER A 444 9.73 -9.02 -35.61
C SER A 444 10.57 -10.03 -34.82
N GLN A 445 11.11 -9.59 -33.68
CA GLN A 445 11.91 -10.42 -32.79
C GLN A 445 12.07 -9.74 -31.43
N ASN A 446 12.31 -10.56 -30.40
CA ASN A 446 12.75 -10.07 -29.11
C ASN A 446 14.23 -9.66 -29.19
N LEU A 447 14.60 -8.61 -28.46
CA LEU A 447 15.99 -8.21 -28.33
C LEU A 447 16.41 -8.09 -26.86
N PRO A 448 17.66 -8.43 -26.53
CA PRO A 448 18.16 -8.28 -25.17
C PRO A 448 18.36 -6.80 -24.83
N GLY A 449 18.15 -6.47 -23.57
CA GLY A 449 18.47 -5.19 -22.98
C GLY A 449 18.95 -5.35 -21.54
N VAL A 450 19.41 -4.25 -20.95
CA VAL A 450 19.74 -4.16 -19.54
C VAL A 450 18.91 -3.06 -18.90
N LEU A 451 18.07 -3.42 -17.93
CA LEU A 451 17.37 -2.48 -17.09
C LEU A 451 18.38 -1.79 -16.17
N SER A 452 18.39 -0.46 -16.22
CA SER A 452 19.39 0.37 -15.55
C SER A 452 18.76 1.58 -14.86
N PHE A 453 19.26 1.89 -13.68
CA PHE A 453 18.98 3.09 -12.89
C PHE A 453 20.12 4.10 -12.97
N GLY A 454 21.25 3.77 -13.64
CA GLY A 454 22.45 4.62 -13.68
C GLY A 454 23.63 4.06 -12.87
N THR A 455 24.70 4.86 -12.75
CA THR A 455 25.93 4.47 -12.04
C THR A 455 25.86 4.83 -10.55
N MET A 456 26.38 3.95 -9.68
CA MET A 456 26.52 4.23 -8.25
C MET A 456 27.79 5.04 -7.91
N HIS A 457 28.74 5.14 -8.85
CA HIS A 457 29.95 5.95 -8.69
C HIS A 457 29.80 7.36 -9.28
N GLY A 458 28.57 7.88 -9.32
CA GLY A 458 28.27 9.24 -9.74
C GLY A 458 28.58 10.26 -8.63
N THR A 459 28.71 11.53 -9.01
CA THR A 459 28.80 12.66 -8.07
C THR A 459 27.41 13.21 -7.77
N ALA A 460 27.30 14.10 -6.78
CA ALA A 460 26.06 14.81 -6.46
C ALA A 460 25.54 15.73 -7.59
N GLU A 461 26.27 15.85 -8.70
CA GLU A 461 25.85 16.59 -9.89
C GLU A 461 24.75 15.85 -10.68
N SER A 462 24.56 14.54 -10.45
CA SER A 462 23.50 13.75 -11.06
C SER A 462 22.40 13.45 -10.04
N THR A 463 21.20 14.00 -10.28
CA THR A 463 19.99 13.72 -9.48
C THR A 463 19.69 12.22 -9.41
N GLN A 464 19.95 11.49 -10.49
CA GLN A 464 19.78 10.03 -10.57
C GLN A 464 20.68 9.30 -9.56
N SER A 465 21.92 9.77 -9.35
CA SER A 465 22.83 9.17 -8.36
C SER A 465 22.35 9.39 -6.92
N MET A 466 21.73 10.54 -6.65
CA MET A 466 21.13 10.84 -5.33
C MET A 466 19.90 9.97 -5.04
N ASP A 467 19.03 9.78 -6.04
CA ASP A 467 17.84 8.93 -5.91
C ASP A 467 18.24 7.46 -5.67
N ILE A 468 19.27 6.95 -6.37
CA ILE A 468 19.83 5.61 -6.10
C ILE A 468 20.39 5.50 -4.67
N LEU A 469 21.24 6.45 -4.25
CA LEU A 469 21.90 6.39 -2.93
C LEU A 469 20.93 6.52 -1.76
N SER A 470 19.80 7.21 -1.96
CA SER A 470 18.75 7.33 -0.96
C SER A 470 17.73 6.18 -0.99
N GLY A 471 17.83 5.25 -1.95
CA GLY A 471 16.87 4.17 -2.15
C GLY A 471 15.53 4.64 -2.74
N ASN A 472 15.45 5.88 -3.21
CA ASN A 472 14.25 6.50 -3.77
C ASN A 472 14.23 6.43 -5.31
N VAL A 473 14.50 5.26 -5.87
CA VAL A 473 14.52 5.07 -7.34
C VAL A 473 13.11 5.19 -7.90
N GLN A 474 12.92 6.13 -8.83
CA GLN A 474 11.63 6.39 -9.49
C GLN A 474 11.68 5.96 -10.96
N TRP A 475 10.52 5.73 -11.59
CA TRP A 475 10.44 5.35 -13.02
C TRP A 475 11.12 6.34 -13.98
N ARG A 476 11.31 7.61 -13.57
CA ARG A 476 12.08 8.60 -14.35
C ARG A 476 13.58 8.29 -14.44
N ASP A 477 14.11 7.55 -13.47
CA ASP A 477 15.53 7.17 -13.36
C ASP A 477 15.82 5.88 -14.15
N VAL A 478 14.76 5.14 -14.50
CA VAL A 478 14.83 3.84 -15.14
C VAL A 478 14.94 3.97 -16.66
N HIS A 479 15.88 3.23 -17.25
CA HIS A 479 16.02 3.09 -18.69
C HIS A 479 16.58 1.72 -19.06
N VAL A 480 16.24 1.26 -20.26
CA VAL A 480 16.79 0.03 -20.83
C VAL A 480 17.89 0.37 -21.82
N ILE A 481 19.06 -0.21 -21.60
CA ILE A 481 20.22 -0.08 -22.48
C ILE A 481 20.17 -1.23 -23.50
N THR A 482 19.99 -0.88 -24.78
CA THR A 482 19.91 -1.84 -25.90
C THR A 482 21.19 -1.87 -26.76
N ARG A 483 22.02 -0.82 -26.66
CA ARG A 483 23.18 -0.56 -27.54
C ARG A 483 22.81 -0.50 -29.03
N ARG A 484 21.56 -0.19 -29.34
CA ARG A 484 21.04 0.04 -30.69
C ARG A 484 20.71 1.51 -30.89
N THR A 485 20.79 1.98 -32.13
CA THR A 485 20.28 3.29 -32.52
C THR A 485 18.74 3.30 -32.55
N LYS A 486 18.15 4.49 -32.48
CA LYS A 486 16.70 4.68 -32.60
C LYS A 486 16.13 4.13 -33.91
N ASP A 487 16.85 4.27 -35.02
CA ASP A 487 16.42 3.77 -36.33
C ASP A 487 16.45 2.24 -36.41
N GLU A 488 17.49 1.59 -35.86
CA GLU A 488 17.53 0.12 -35.75
C GLU A 488 16.37 -0.39 -34.90
N LEU A 489 16.11 0.25 -33.76
CA LEU A 489 14.99 -0.10 -32.87
C LEU A 489 13.64 0.03 -33.59
N ALA A 490 13.45 1.11 -34.36
CA ALA A 490 12.25 1.31 -35.16
C ALA A 490 12.08 0.23 -36.26
N GLN A 491 13.16 -0.18 -36.93
CA GLN A 491 13.15 -1.28 -37.91
C GLN A 491 12.78 -2.63 -37.27
N MET A 492 13.08 -2.81 -35.99
CA MET A 492 12.70 -3.98 -35.20
C MET A 492 11.28 -3.87 -34.60
N GLY A 493 10.55 -2.81 -34.92
CA GLY A 493 9.19 -2.57 -34.41
C GLY A 493 9.14 -2.07 -32.97
N VAL A 494 10.28 -1.71 -32.35
CA VAL A 494 10.34 -1.15 -31.00
C VAL A 494 9.88 0.30 -31.03
N ARG A 495 8.86 0.62 -30.22
CA ARG A 495 8.21 1.93 -30.18
C ARG A 495 7.53 2.15 -28.82
N PRO A 496 7.00 3.36 -28.52
CA PRO A 496 6.12 3.51 -27.37
C PRO A 496 4.99 2.47 -27.39
N GLY A 497 4.77 1.81 -26.27
CA GLY A 497 3.85 0.66 -26.15
C GLY A 497 4.51 -0.72 -26.32
N THR A 498 5.77 -0.81 -26.74
CA THR A 498 6.51 -2.08 -26.76
C THR A 498 6.73 -2.60 -25.33
N ARG A 499 6.52 -3.89 -25.11
CA ARG A 499 6.67 -4.54 -23.80
C ARG A 499 8.14 -4.82 -23.53
N VAL A 500 8.52 -4.72 -22.28
CA VAL A 500 9.83 -5.09 -21.77
C VAL A 500 9.61 -5.96 -20.54
N VAL A 501 10.18 -7.14 -20.54
CA VAL A 501 9.99 -8.15 -19.51
C VAL A 501 11.34 -8.62 -18.97
N LEU A 502 11.39 -9.25 -17.80
CA LEU A 502 12.62 -9.89 -17.33
C LEU A 502 13.06 -10.94 -18.33
N SER A 503 14.37 -11.03 -18.58
CA SER A 503 14.86 -12.00 -19.55
C SER A 503 14.65 -13.43 -19.07
N GLN A 504 14.32 -14.36 -19.98
CA GLN A 504 13.98 -15.75 -19.62
C GLN A 504 15.06 -16.46 -18.77
N HIS A 505 16.33 -16.16 -19.00
CA HIS A 505 17.43 -16.76 -18.21
C HIS A 505 17.48 -16.28 -16.75
N TRP A 506 16.77 -15.21 -16.41
CA TRP A 506 16.64 -14.67 -15.06
C TRP A 506 15.38 -15.16 -14.33
N ARG A 507 14.47 -15.83 -15.04
CA ARG A 507 13.14 -16.25 -14.55
C ARG A 507 13.10 -17.68 -14.00
N ARG A 508 14.18 -18.44 -14.19
CA ARG A 508 14.22 -19.85 -13.78
C ARG A 508 14.03 -19.98 -12.25
N PRO A 509 13.03 -20.74 -11.75
CA PRO A 509 12.85 -20.94 -10.33
C PRO A 509 13.96 -21.81 -9.76
N PHE A 510 14.20 -21.68 -8.45
CA PHE A 510 15.10 -22.57 -7.73
C PHE A 510 14.59 -22.87 -6.32
N ARG A 511 15.08 -23.96 -5.73
CA ARG A 511 14.69 -24.38 -4.38
C ARG A 511 15.56 -23.70 -3.32
N VAL A 512 14.90 -23.18 -2.29
CA VAL A 512 15.49 -22.68 -1.05
C VAL A 512 14.97 -23.55 0.08
N HIS A 513 15.72 -24.59 0.44
CA HIS A 513 15.30 -25.59 1.44
C HIS A 513 13.94 -26.22 1.08
N ASP A 514 12.86 -25.86 1.78
CA ASP A 514 11.48 -26.33 1.65
C ASP A 514 10.58 -25.36 0.88
N ALA A 515 11.19 -24.40 0.18
CA ALA A 515 10.51 -23.37 -0.58
C ALA A 515 11.00 -23.27 -2.02
N ILE A 516 10.15 -22.72 -2.89
CA ILE A 516 10.42 -22.40 -4.28
C ILE A 516 10.54 -20.89 -4.39
N ALA A 517 11.65 -20.42 -4.95
CA ALA A 517 11.93 -19.01 -5.17
C ALA A 517 11.91 -18.69 -6.67
N GLY A 518 11.29 -17.58 -7.05
CA GLY A 518 11.22 -17.11 -8.43
C GLY A 518 10.57 -15.73 -8.56
N HIS A 519 10.71 -15.09 -9.71
CA HIS A 519 9.89 -13.92 -10.07
C HIS A 519 8.58 -14.38 -10.69
N PHE A 520 7.48 -13.66 -10.47
CA PHE A 520 6.18 -13.97 -11.09
C PHE A 520 5.62 -15.31 -10.61
N LEU A 521 5.84 -15.70 -9.36
CA LEU A 521 4.99 -16.71 -8.72
C LEU A 521 3.54 -16.21 -8.64
N ASP A 522 3.36 -14.89 -8.57
CA ASP A 522 2.14 -14.17 -8.92
C ASP A 522 1.95 -14.10 -10.45
N ASP A 523 0.96 -14.76 -11.06
CA ASP A 523 0.06 -15.79 -10.50
C ASP A 523 0.36 -17.19 -11.05
N ARG A 524 1.62 -17.42 -11.48
CA ARG A 524 2.05 -18.70 -12.05
C ARG A 524 1.87 -19.88 -11.09
N ALA A 525 2.10 -19.69 -9.80
CA ALA A 525 1.93 -20.77 -8.82
C ALA A 525 0.45 -21.11 -8.58
N PRO A 526 -0.45 -20.12 -8.44
CA PRO A 526 -1.89 -20.41 -8.41
C PRO A 526 -2.45 -20.97 -9.72
N VAL A 527 -1.94 -20.55 -10.88
CA VAL A 527 -2.26 -21.21 -12.17
C VAL A 527 -1.94 -22.71 -12.11
N VAL A 528 -0.79 -23.12 -11.55
CA VAL A 528 -0.49 -24.55 -11.35
C VAL A 528 -1.52 -25.21 -10.45
N ALA A 529 -1.88 -24.57 -9.33
CA ALA A 529 -2.88 -25.12 -8.41
C ALA A 529 -4.26 -25.29 -9.08
N VAL A 530 -4.66 -24.33 -9.92
CA VAL A 530 -5.91 -24.37 -10.70
C VAL A 530 -5.89 -25.48 -11.74
N LEU A 531 -4.80 -25.64 -12.48
CA LEU A 531 -4.64 -26.70 -13.49
C LEU A 531 -4.70 -28.09 -12.84
N ARG A 532 -4.06 -28.28 -11.68
CA ARG A 532 -4.12 -29.54 -10.92
C ARG A 532 -5.50 -29.81 -10.32
N ALA A 533 -6.22 -28.76 -9.92
CA ALA A 533 -7.62 -28.92 -9.52
C ALA A 533 -8.50 -29.37 -10.69
N ALA A 534 -8.32 -28.77 -11.88
CA ALA A 534 -9.05 -29.19 -13.08
C ALA A 534 -8.79 -30.65 -13.45
N GLU A 535 -7.51 -31.09 -13.45
CA GLU A 535 -7.11 -32.48 -13.68
C GLU A 535 -7.81 -33.45 -12.71
N ALA A 536 -7.73 -33.18 -11.41
CA ALA A 536 -8.34 -34.03 -10.38
C ALA A 536 -9.89 -34.06 -10.46
N LEU A 537 -10.52 -32.94 -10.80
CA LEU A 537 -11.97 -32.83 -10.90
C LEU A 537 -12.52 -33.47 -12.18
N ALA A 538 -11.73 -33.54 -13.25
CA ALA A 538 -12.09 -34.22 -14.49
C ALA A 538 -12.32 -35.72 -14.25
N GLU A 539 -11.48 -36.36 -13.44
CA GLU A 539 -11.62 -37.75 -13.04
C GLU A 539 -12.84 -37.99 -12.13
N ARG A 540 -13.31 -36.93 -11.46
CA ARG A 540 -14.38 -36.97 -10.46
C ARG A 540 -15.65 -36.24 -10.89
N LYS A 541 -15.85 -36.02 -12.19
CA LYS A 541 -17.03 -35.30 -12.72
C LYS A 541 -18.39 -35.93 -12.41
N GLY A 542 -18.41 -37.19 -11.98
CA GLY A 542 -19.60 -37.87 -11.46
C GLY A 542 -20.06 -37.39 -10.08
N GLU A 543 -19.18 -36.72 -9.34
CA GLU A 543 -19.44 -36.18 -7.99
C GLU A 543 -19.87 -34.70 -8.01
N LEU A 544 -19.76 -34.03 -9.16
CA LEU A 544 -20.10 -32.62 -9.30
C LEU A 544 -21.62 -32.41 -9.41
N GLU A 545 -22.13 -31.38 -8.74
CA GLU A 545 -23.53 -30.94 -8.85
C GLU A 545 -23.72 -29.77 -9.83
N GLN A 546 -22.63 -29.21 -10.34
CA GLN A 546 -22.57 -27.96 -11.10
C GLN A 546 -21.43 -27.98 -12.12
N ASP A 547 -21.59 -27.20 -13.20
CA ASP A 547 -20.53 -27.03 -14.19
C ASP A 547 -19.41 -26.15 -13.61
N LEU A 548 -18.16 -26.49 -13.93
CA LEU A 548 -16.98 -25.75 -13.51
C LEU A 548 -16.35 -25.05 -14.70
N TYR A 549 -16.13 -23.75 -14.57
CA TYR A 549 -15.45 -22.92 -15.56
C TYR A 549 -14.10 -22.49 -14.99
N PHE A 550 -13.03 -23.07 -15.50
CA PHE A 550 -11.66 -22.65 -15.23
C PHE A 550 -11.30 -21.53 -16.19
N VAL A 551 -11.12 -20.34 -15.66
CA VAL A 551 -10.90 -19.11 -16.43
C VAL A 551 -9.50 -18.63 -16.10
N LEU A 552 -8.58 -18.81 -17.04
CA LEU A 552 -7.26 -18.20 -16.94
C LEU A 552 -7.36 -16.80 -17.55
N THR A 553 -7.29 -15.78 -16.69
CA THR A 553 -7.70 -14.41 -17.00
C THR A 553 -6.55 -13.58 -17.59
N THR A 554 -6.88 -12.45 -18.21
CA THR A 554 -5.90 -11.48 -18.72
C THR A 554 -6.06 -10.10 -18.06
N ASN A 555 -4.96 -9.37 -17.99
CA ASN A 555 -4.85 -7.99 -17.49
C ASN A 555 -5.40 -7.80 -16.06
N GLU A 556 -5.16 -8.78 -15.18
CA GLU A 556 -5.41 -8.66 -13.73
C GLU A 556 -4.61 -7.48 -13.18
N GLU A 557 -3.31 -7.48 -13.45
CA GLU A 557 -2.27 -6.62 -12.84
C GLU A 557 -2.51 -5.12 -13.13
N GLU A 558 -3.25 -4.82 -14.20
CA GLU A 558 -3.62 -3.45 -14.56
C GLU A 558 -5.09 -3.10 -14.30
N THR A 559 -6.02 -4.04 -14.53
CA THR A 559 -7.44 -3.66 -14.67
C THR A 559 -8.49 -4.71 -14.25
N ASN A 560 -8.12 -5.99 -14.10
CA ASN A 560 -9.05 -7.12 -14.00
C ASN A 560 -10.04 -7.23 -15.17
N SER A 561 -9.69 -6.72 -16.34
CA SER A 561 -10.63 -6.64 -17.46
C SER A 561 -11.02 -8.01 -18.03
N GLY A 562 -10.08 -8.97 -18.01
CA GLY A 562 -10.33 -10.37 -18.38
C GLY A 562 -11.41 -11.01 -17.51
N ALA A 563 -11.30 -10.91 -16.19
CA ALA A 563 -12.30 -11.44 -15.25
C ALA A 563 -13.67 -10.78 -15.39
N GLN A 564 -13.72 -9.45 -15.57
CA GLN A 564 -14.98 -8.73 -15.80
C GLN A 564 -15.70 -9.22 -17.06
N TYR A 565 -14.94 -9.49 -18.13
CA TYR A 565 -15.51 -10.01 -19.36
C TYR A 565 -16.02 -11.45 -19.17
N ALA A 566 -15.21 -12.32 -18.55
CA ALA A 566 -15.58 -13.70 -18.27
C ALA A 566 -16.83 -13.78 -17.38
N ALA A 567 -16.90 -13.02 -16.29
CA ALA A 567 -18.06 -13.03 -15.39
C ALA A 567 -19.37 -12.58 -16.06
N ARG A 568 -19.29 -11.69 -17.07
CA ARG A 568 -20.47 -11.22 -17.81
C ARG A 568 -20.93 -12.16 -18.92
N THR A 569 -20.04 -13.01 -19.42
CA THR A 569 -20.29 -13.83 -20.62
C THR A 569 -20.44 -15.31 -20.32
N LEU A 570 -19.84 -15.78 -19.22
CA LEU A 570 -19.92 -17.16 -18.76
C LEU A 570 -21.02 -17.31 -17.70
N PRO A 571 -21.69 -18.47 -17.64
CA PRO A 571 -22.69 -18.74 -16.62
C PRO A 571 -22.06 -18.87 -15.23
N GLY A 572 -22.91 -18.83 -14.21
CA GLY A 572 -22.52 -18.97 -12.81
C GLY A 572 -22.76 -17.73 -11.98
N VAL A 573 -22.86 -17.93 -10.68
CA VAL A 573 -23.13 -16.86 -9.69
C VAL A 573 -22.02 -16.74 -8.64
N VAL A 574 -21.10 -17.71 -8.60
CA VAL A 574 -19.94 -17.71 -7.71
C VAL A 574 -18.67 -17.60 -8.54
N CYS A 575 -17.79 -16.68 -8.13
CA CYS A 575 -16.41 -16.59 -8.61
C CYS A 575 -15.43 -16.89 -7.48
N ILE A 576 -14.47 -17.78 -7.72
CA ILE A 576 -13.35 -18.04 -6.81
C ILE A 576 -12.08 -17.58 -7.51
N ALA A 577 -11.42 -16.55 -6.99
CA ALA A 577 -10.06 -16.24 -7.41
C ALA A 577 -9.08 -17.10 -6.62
N VAL A 578 -8.08 -17.62 -7.31
CA VAL A 578 -6.92 -18.30 -6.72
C VAL A 578 -5.74 -17.39 -6.97
N GLU A 579 -5.10 -16.93 -5.91
CA GLU A 579 -4.11 -15.85 -5.96
C GLU A 579 -2.86 -16.21 -5.14
N VAL A 580 -1.84 -15.35 -5.17
CA VAL A 580 -0.84 -15.30 -4.10
C VAL A 580 -1.31 -14.40 -2.96
N GLY A 581 -0.91 -14.73 -1.74
CA GLY A 581 -1.31 -14.03 -0.52
C GLY A 581 -0.09 -13.50 0.21
N PRO A 582 0.10 -12.17 0.33
CA PRO A 582 1.31 -11.60 0.93
C PRO A 582 1.51 -12.03 2.38
N ILE A 583 2.75 -12.36 2.73
CA ILE A 583 3.18 -12.55 4.12
C ILE A 583 3.44 -11.19 4.75
N ALA A 584 2.54 -10.77 5.63
CA ALA A 584 2.63 -9.49 6.32
C ALA A 584 2.08 -9.61 7.74
N GLN A 585 2.80 -9.02 8.70
CA GLN A 585 2.44 -9.12 10.12
C GLN A 585 1.06 -8.50 10.39
N GLU A 586 0.73 -7.41 9.69
CA GLU A 586 -0.54 -6.70 9.74
C GLU A 586 -1.73 -7.56 9.27
N TYR A 587 -1.49 -8.55 8.42
CA TYR A 587 -2.51 -9.49 7.95
C TYR A 587 -2.52 -10.79 8.76
N GLY A 588 -1.54 -10.99 9.65
CA GLY A 588 -1.40 -12.21 10.44
C GLY A 588 -1.03 -13.45 9.61
N THR A 589 -0.59 -13.26 8.38
CA THR A 589 -0.19 -14.34 7.46
C THR A 589 1.26 -14.75 7.70
N ARG A 590 1.56 -16.02 7.44
CA ARG A 590 2.89 -16.63 7.60
C ARG A 590 3.20 -17.51 6.41
N LEU A 591 4.49 -17.57 6.05
CA LEU A 591 4.98 -18.50 5.05
C LEU A 591 4.88 -19.93 5.59
N CYS A 592 3.85 -20.66 5.17
CA CYS A 592 3.67 -22.08 5.42
C CYS A 592 2.86 -22.70 4.27
N ALA A 593 2.55 -23.99 4.36
CA ALA A 593 1.68 -24.65 3.38
C ALA A 593 0.19 -24.32 3.59
N ASP A 594 -0.21 -23.83 4.78
CA ASP A 594 -1.62 -23.58 5.07
C ASP A 594 -2.14 -22.41 4.20
N PRO A 595 -3.23 -22.62 3.44
CA PRO A 595 -3.72 -21.61 2.50
C PRO A 595 -4.24 -20.37 3.24
N VAL A 596 -4.11 -19.21 2.60
CA VAL A 596 -4.76 -17.97 3.04
C VAL A 596 -6.17 -17.95 2.45
N ILE A 597 -7.19 -17.67 3.27
CA ILE A 597 -8.55 -17.43 2.79
C ILE A 597 -8.89 -15.97 3.02
N LEU A 598 -9.12 -15.22 1.95
CA LEU A 598 -9.43 -13.80 2.08
C LEU A 598 -10.90 -13.62 2.48
N THR A 599 -11.10 -12.73 3.45
CA THR A 599 -12.41 -12.28 3.94
C THR A 599 -12.77 -10.89 3.41
N GLY A 600 -11.78 -10.15 2.90
CA GLY A 600 -11.94 -8.94 2.12
C GLY A 600 -10.59 -8.38 1.68
N ASP A 601 -10.65 -7.37 0.81
CA ASP A 601 -9.49 -6.64 0.31
C ASP A 601 -9.84 -5.16 -0.02
N GLU A 602 -9.01 -4.47 -0.81
CA GLU A 602 -9.21 -3.05 -1.16
C GLU A 602 -10.60 -2.78 -1.76
N LYS A 603 -11.17 -3.74 -2.51
CA LYS A 603 -12.45 -3.57 -3.21
C LYS A 603 -13.66 -3.94 -2.35
N GLY A 604 -13.45 -4.49 -1.16
CA GLY A 604 -14.50 -4.76 -0.17
C GLY A 604 -14.41 -6.15 0.45
N LEU A 605 -15.50 -6.56 1.12
CA LEU A 605 -15.59 -7.88 1.74
C LEU A 605 -16.03 -8.95 0.74
N TYR A 606 -15.40 -10.12 0.80
CA TYR A 606 -15.86 -11.29 0.07
C TYR A 606 -17.19 -11.80 0.62
N THR A 607 -17.86 -12.65 -0.15
CA THR A 607 -19.12 -13.25 0.27
C THR A 607 -18.87 -14.16 1.47
N LYS A 608 -19.42 -13.80 2.63
CA LYS A 608 -19.14 -14.49 3.89
C LYS A 608 -19.31 -16.01 3.81
N SER A 609 -20.43 -16.49 3.23
CA SER A 609 -20.66 -17.94 3.10
C SER A 609 -19.57 -18.62 2.27
N VAL A 610 -19.16 -18.00 1.16
CA VAL A 610 -18.09 -18.53 0.31
C VAL A 610 -16.75 -18.58 1.06
N SER A 611 -16.38 -17.52 1.79
CA SER A 611 -15.16 -17.53 2.62
C SER A 611 -15.23 -18.59 3.73
N ASP A 612 -16.37 -18.75 4.40
CA ASP A 612 -16.57 -19.77 5.44
C ASP A 612 -16.45 -21.19 4.86
N ASP A 613 -17.01 -21.43 3.67
CA ASP A 613 -16.97 -22.72 3.00
C ASP A 613 -15.56 -23.08 2.52
N LEU A 614 -14.80 -22.10 2.02
CA LEU A 614 -13.37 -22.26 1.68
C LEU A 614 -12.53 -22.57 2.93
N LEU A 615 -12.76 -21.88 4.05
CA LEU A 615 -12.13 -22.20 5.33
C LEU A 615 -12.45 -23.64 5.76
N GLY A 616 -13.72 -24.03 5.66
CA GLY A 616 -14.16 -25.39 5.95
C GLY A 616 -13.50 -26.44 5.05
N ALA A 617 -13.36 -26.17 3.76
CA ALA A 617 -12.70 -27.05 2.79
C ALA A 617 -11.22 -27.28 3.13
N ALA A 618 -10.49 -26.21 3.48
CA ALA A 618 -9.10 -26.32 3.91
C ALA A 618 -8.95 -27.19 5.17
N ILE A 619 -9.85 -26.99 6.16
CA ILE A 619 -9.87 -27.79 7.39
C ILE A 619 -10.17 -29.27 7.10
N ARG A 620 -11.12 -29.58 6.21
CA ARG A 620 -11.42 -30.97 5.80
C ARG A 620 -10.24 -31.62 5.09
N CYS A 621 -9.40 -30.85 4.42
CA CYS A 621 -8.14 -31.31 3.83
C CYS A 621 -7.02 -31.53 4.86
N GLY A 622 -7.21 -31.12 6.12
CA GLY A 622 -6.24 -31.24 7.21
C GLY A 622 -5.33 -30.02 7.40
N TYR A 623 -5.64 -28.89 6.78
CA TYR A 623 -4.88 -27.64 6.92
C TYR A 623 -5.44 -26.74 8.03
N THR A 624 -4.61 -25.81 8.51
CA THR A 624 -5.02 -24.74 9.43
C THR A 624 -5.06 -23.41 8.67
N PRO A 625 -6.14 -23.13 7.91
CA PRO A 625 -6.15 -21.99 7.00
C PRO A 625 -5.98 -20.66 7.72
N GLN A 626 -5.41 -19.69 7.01
CA GLN A 626 -5.10 -18.36 7.51
C GLN A 626 -6.16 -17.36 7.01
N PRO A 627 -7.22 -17.04 7.77
CA PRO A 627 -8.18 -16.03 7.36
C PRO A 627 -7.52 -14.64 7.38
N ALA A 628 -7.66 -13.87 6.30
CA ALA A 628 -7.03 -12.55 6.19
C ALA A 628 -7.97 -11.49 5.62
N LEU A 629 -7.79 -10.25 6.04
CA LEU A 629 -8.38 -9.04 5.45
C LEU A 629 -7.21 -8.20 4.93
N MET A 630 -7.18 -7.90 3.62
CA MET A 630 -6.00 -7.31 2.97
C MET A 630 -6.35 -6.00 2.22
N PRO A 631 -6.47 -4.85 2.90
CA PRO A 631 -6.91 -3.61 2.27
C PRO A 631 -5.97 -3.01 1.21
N GLY A 632 -4.74 -3.51 1.08
CA GLY A 632 -3.79 -3.12 0.03
C GLY A 632 -3.63 -4.17 -1.07
N PHE A 633 -4.59 -5.07 -1.19
CA PHE A 633 -4.64 -6.18 -2.15
C PHE A 633 -5.90 -6.05 -3.00
N ALA A 634 -5.88 -6.64 -4.18
CA ALA A 634 -7.07 -6.84 -5.00
C ALA A 634 -6.92 -8.14 -5.78
N SER A 635 -8.05 -8.72 -6.16
CA SER A 635 -8.11 -9.90 -7.03
C SER A 635 -9.15 -9.74 -8.13
N ASP A 636 -9.16 -10.67 -9.07
CA ASP A 636 -10.25 -10.84 -10.03
C ASP A 636 -11.61 -11.05 -9.37
N ALA A 637 -11.67 -11.85 -8.29
CA ALA A 637 -12.91 -12.12 -7.56
C ALA A 637 -13.49 -10.86 -6.90
N SER A 638 -12.63 -10.05 -6.28
CA SER A 638 -13.02 -8.78 -5.67
C SER A 638 -13.48 -7.75 -6.71
N ALA A 639 -12.86 -7.77 -7.90
CA ALA A 639 -13.23 -6.90 -9.00
C ALA A 639 -14.65 -7.20 -9.49
N VAL A 640 -14.95 -8.47 -9.77
CA VAL A 640 -16.27 -8.86 -10.30
C VAL A 640 -17.37 -8.75 -9.25
N LEU A 641 -17.04 -8.90 -7.96
CA LEU A 641 -17.97 -8.70 -6.85
C LEU A 641 -18.33 -7.22 -6.68
N SER A 642 -17.31 -6.35 -6.57
CA SER A 642 -17.50 -4.91 -6.36
C SER A 642 -18.21 -4.21 -7.52
N SER A 643 -18.04 -4.71 -8.75
CA SER A 643 -18.74 -4.20 -9.94
C SER A 643 -20.17 -4.75 -10.09
N GLY A 644 -20.55 -5.77 -9.31
CA GLY A 644 -21.82 -6.48 -9.44
C GLY A 644 -21.89 -7.42 -10.65
N SER A 645 -20.76 -7.70 -11.32
CA SER A 645 -20.70 -8.69 -12.41
C SER A 645 -20.87 -10.13 -11.90
N SER A 646 -20.51 -10.41 -10.64
CA SER A 646 -20.83 -11.65 -9.93
C SER A 646 -21.48 -11.33 -8.59
N PRO A 647 -22.61 -11.98 -8.23
CA PRO A 647 -23.28 -11.72 -6.96
C PRO A 647 -22.55 -12.32 -5.76
N GLN A 648 -21.76 -13.38 -5.98
CA GLN A 648 -20.96 -14.02 -4.95
C GLN A 648 -19.52 -14.20 -5.43
N ALA A 649 -18.58 -14.02 -4.50
CA ALA A 649 -17.18 -14.28 -4.76
C ALA A 649 -16.40 -14.62 -3.48
N GLY A 650 -15.31 -15.37 -3.65
CA GLY A 650 -14.32 -15.67 -2.62
C GLY A 650 -12.91 -15.69 -3.21
N CYS A 651 -11.90 -15.64 -2.35
CA CYS A 651 -10.51 -15.70 -2.76
C CYS A 651 -9.73 -16.64 -1.84
N LEU A 652 -9.01 -17.56 -2.48
CA LEU A 652 -8.12 -18.56 -1.89
C LEU A 652 -6.71 -18.22 -2.36
N ALA A 653 -5.73 -18.18 -1.46
CA ALA A 653 -4.40 -17.75 -1.85
C ALA A 653 -3.27 -18.61 -1.28
N ILE A 654 -2.19 -18.72 -2.05
CA ILE A 654 -0.93 -19.34 -1.63
C ILE A 654 -0.14 -18.32 -0.79
N PRO A 655 0.27 -18.63 0.45
CA PRO A 655 1.10 -17.73 1.22
C PRO A 655 2.46 -17.48 0.53
N THR A 656 2.76 -16.22 0.20
CA THR A 656 3.91 -15.82 -0.63
C THR A 656 4.68 -14.66 -0.01
N GLU A 657 5.99 -14.82 0.20
CA GLU A 657 6.86 -13.71 0.59
C GLU A 657 7.26 -12.86 -0.61
N ASN A 658 7.48 -11.56 -0.37
CA ASN A 658 7.99 -10.61 -1.36
C ASN A 658 7.15 -10.51 -2.64
N THR A 659 5.81 -10.54 -2.53
CA THR A 659 4.90 -10.41 -3.69
C THR A 659 5.29 -9.25 -4.59
N HIS A 660 5.14 -9.44 -5.90
CA HIS A 660 5.61 -8.55 -6.97
C HIS A 660 7.14 -8.35 -6.99
N GLY A 661 7.92 -9.13 -6.24
CA GLY A 661 9.39 -9.04 -6.14
C GLY A 661 10.09 -10.33 -6.58
N TYR A 662 11.10 -10.75 -5.83
CA TYR A 662 11.64 -12.12 -5.93
C TYR A 662 10.96 -12.97 -4.86
N GLU A 663 9.96 -13.73 -5.30
CA GLU A 663 8.93 -14.31 -4.46
C GLU A 663 9.35 -15.68 -3.92
N LEU A 664 8.73 -16.07 -2.80
CA LEU A 664 8.98 -17.34 -2.14
C LEU A 664 7.67 -17.97 -1.68
N ILE A 665 7.42 -19.22 -2.08
CA ILE A 665 6.31 -20.07 -1.60
C ILE A 665 6.86 -21.37 -1.03
N THR A 666 6.16 -21.98 -0.07
CA THR A 666 6.55 -23.33 0.39
C THR A 666 6.26 -24.38 -0.67
N ASP A 667 7.01 -25.49 -0.66
CA ASP A 667 6.81 -26.64 -1.57
C ASP A 667 5.39 -27.21 -1.50
N GLY A 668 4.75 -27.12 -0.32
CA GLY A 668 3.39 -27.57 -0.09
C GLY A 668 2.31 -26.57 -0.46
N GLY A 669 2.64 -25.29 -0.72
CA GLY A 669 1.68 -24.22 -0.91
C GLY A 669 0.72 -24.44 -2.08
N MET A 670 1.27 -24.76 -3.27
CA MET A 670 0.45 -25.07 -4.46
C MET A 670 -0.47 -26.28 -4.23
N HIS A 671 0.05 -27.33 -3.59
CA HIS A 671 -0.71 -28.55 -3.31
C HIS A 671 -1.85 -28.32 -2.32
N ALA A 672 -1.60 -27.55 -1.25
CA ALA A 672 -2.62 -27.22 -0.27
C ALA A 672 -3.74 -26.36 -0.86
N CYS A 673 -3.36 -25.41 -1.72
CA CYS A 673 -4.30 -24.59 -2.46
C CYS A 673 -5.17 -25.43 -3.41
N ALA A 674 -4.56 -26.28 -4.24
CA ALA A 674 -5.27 -27.17 -5.16
C ALA A 674 -6.25 -28.10 -4.42
N ARG A 675 -5.81 -28.73 -3.32
CA ARG A 675 -6.66 -29.62 -2.51
C ARG A 675 -7.85 -28.89 -1.88
N THR A 676 -7.61 -27.70 -1.33
CA THR A 676 -8.66 -26.86 -0.75
C THR A 676 -9.70 -26.48 -1.81
N LEU A 677 -9.25 -26.12 -3.01
CA LEU A 677 -10.12 -25.79 -4.14
C LEU A 677 -10.94 -27.01 -4.59
N ILE A 678 -10.32 -28.18 -4.77
CA ILE A 678 -11.01 -29.43 -5.13
C ILE A 678 -12.10 -29.75 -4.10
N GLU A 679 -11.76 -29.71 -2.81
CA GLU A 679 -12.69 -30.01 -1.72
C GLU A 679 -13.85 -29.00 -1.64
N TYR A 680 -13.59 -27.72 -1.92
CA TYR A 680 -14.64 -26.72 -2.02
C TYR A 680 -15.59 -27.02 -3.18
N LEU A 681 -15.06 -27.26 -4.39
CA LEU A 681 -15.85 -27.42 -5.60
C LEU A 681 -16.70 -28.70 -5.61
N LEU A 682 -16.25 -29.78 -4.96
CA LEU A 682 -17.03 -31.01 -4.83
C LEU A 682 -18.18 -30.92 -3.81
N ASN A 683 -18.12 -29.94 -2.89
CA ASN A 683 -19.10 -29.78 -1.81
C ASN A 683 -19.88 -28.47 -1.91
N ALA A 684 -19.73 -27.71 -3.00
CA ALA A 684 -20.48 -26.48 -3.22
C ALA A 684 -21.92 -26.85 -3.65
N ALA A 685 -22.87 -26.72 -2.71
CA ALA A 685 -24.27 -27.09 -2.89
C ALA A 685 -25.21 -25.87 -3.03
#